data_AF-A0AAW3WX44-F1
#
_entry.id   AF-A0AAW3WX44-F1
#
_cell.length_a   1.000
_cell.length_b   1.000
_cell.length_c   1.000
_cell.angle_alpha   90.00
_cell.angle_beta   90.00
_cell.angle_gamma   90.00
#
_symmetry.space_group_name_H-M   'P 1'
#
loop_
_entity.id
_entity.type
_entity.pdbx_description
1 polymer ?
#
loop_
_entity_poly.entity_id
_entity_poly.type
_entity_poly.pdbx_seq_one_letter_code
_entity_poly.pdbx_strand_id
1 'polypeptide(L)'
;MTIILDYINSVKDLDPAEYRAFFLQSKAPLFYDQRFLIAAEQSPLLNVSKIFYLLARDEGMLTALVPIYLQKFRSVDSLGLLVSSAKLSLESEDRGLFSHIIHCTDTTIPMLNHAPSLYARIFDAITAIAQAEQARYFCFLNVQDGVLLREAQRSGLNINFMVDKFSIELDAFPDFNSFVQASPKYGRYEMTRKHRIFNRCDARARILAPPFDNEIYKLSQLYYLTTKRLGTPYYWPESQLADFCHLCGDLVRLGVVEHNGEIVSGFICFEEEGALHVWSAGMDYDSSDFNPYTLGMSAVYHYAFERGINLIECGRLNPRIKTRLGFKQKRLYSVISQDLGLPAAKQTSLSRLKLASQLDGEVRLASHPAFDEWYLNSVWNGRSPTRRPAGIVRATTEADVIRTIVFAKERGMEVSVRGSGHNYTGCFLRIDTLMLDISGLKRLDIDCKRKRAIVESGVSSGQLCHALAAKGLAFPTGHVKEVGISGFLLGGGLGINCSQWGGMSVFNVQALDIVTADGRLRHVSETLEPDLFWAARGAGPCSFFVVTRFYLSCYSLPRVITNSLYTLPFTHLHDLLARLEDTSPPTNLQVMISVSPPTSGGTPAVLLNILAFTDSPLEAQALHESFETSLELPLTALAINQPSNFEAIYEQFNNIVVSKRLYADNILTDNKLELVAILSRYLSDAPSRSTLATILWRGVTTYPKAAFSAHGKFFVSTYAQWDDAKDDSVNRYWLKRMYDELQEIARSRYINEYDLETRAAEISMCFAAENWEKLQRLRLEYDPDGVFVDVQQLEEHGDQPEANN
;
A
#
# COMPACT_ATOMS: atom_id res chain seq x y z
N MET A 1 1.89 53.89 -21.56
CA MET A 1 2.06 52.42 -21.65
C MET A 1 0.70 51.78 -21.53
N THR A 2 0.16 51.31 -22.65
CA THR A 2 -1.12 50.60 -22.69
C THR A 2 -0.81 49.12 -22.64
N ILE A 3 -0.46 48.62 -21.44
CA ILE A 3 -0.15 47.21 -21.27
C ILE A 3 -1.44 46.40 -21.42
N ILE A 4 -1.47 45.44 -22.33
CA ILE A 4 -2.58 44.52 -22.57
C ILE A 4 -2.22 43.17 -21.95
N LEU A 5 -3.16 42.58 -21.20
CA LEU A 5 -3.02 41.23 -20.65
C LEU A 5 -3.92 40.28 -21.44
N ASP A 6 -3.37 39.14 -21.86
CA ASP A 6 -4.10 38.06 -22.52
C ASP A 6 -3.45 36.71 -22.13
N TYR A 7 -4.01 35.58 -22.54
CA TYR A 7 -3.40 34.28 -22.32
C TYR A 7 -3.52 33.37 -23.54
N ILE A 8 -2.56 32.47 -23.68
CA ILE A 8 -2.55 31.37 -24.66
C ILE A 8 -2.53 30.02 -23.92
N ASN A 9 -2.87 28.94 -24.60
CA ASN A 9 -2.96 27.60 -23.98
C ASN A 9 -1.75 26.71 -24.24
N SER A 10 -0.85 27.13 -25.14
CA SER A 10 0.41 26.44 -25.42
C SER A 10 1.54 27.46 -25.54
N VAL A 11 2.72 27.16 -24.99
CA VAL A 11 3.89 28.02 -25.16
C VAL A 11 4.39 28.02 -26.60
N LYS A 12 3.99 27.02 -27.40
CA LYS A 12 4.31 26.91 -28.82
C LYS A 12 3.57 27.94 -29.68
N ASP A 13 2.53 28.56 -29.15
CA ASP A 13 1.80 29.63 -29.85
C ASP A 13 2.55 30.97 -29.81
N LEU A 14 3.65 31.08 -29.03
CA LEU A 14 4.56 32.22 -29.08
C LEU A 14 5.60 32.06 -30.17
N ASP A 15 5.94 33.17 -30.83
CA ASP A 15 7.09 33.21 -31.73
C ASP A 15 8.37 32.85 -30.93
N PRO A 16 9.13 31.81 -31.33
CA PRO A 16 10.29 31.36 -30.59
C PRO A 16 11.41 32.41 -30.47
N ALA A 17 11.54 33.29 -31.48
CA ALA A 17 12.55 34.35 -31.43
C ALA A 17 12.15 35.46 -30.47
N GLU A 18 10.86 35.85 -30.46
CA GLU A 18 10.28 36.75 -29.47
C GLU A 18 10.47 36.21 -28.05
N TYR A 19 10.06 34.96 -27.79
CA TYR A 19 10.14 34.38 -26.45
C TYR A 19 11.59 34.27 -25.97
N ARG A 20 12.52 33.86 -26.85
CA ARG A 20 13.94 33.80 -26.52
C ARG A 20 14.52 35.17 -26.18
N ALA A 21 14.15 36.21 -26.92
CA ALA A 21 14.57 37.58 -26.62
C ALA A 21 14.05 38.05 -25.26
N PHE A 22 12.77 37.78 -24.98
CA PHE A 22 12.16 38.07 -23.68
C PHE A 22 12.86 37.33 -22.54
N PHE A 23 13.03 36.00 -22.65
CA PHE A 23 13.66 35.15 -21.63
C PHE A 23 15.05 35.67 -21.22
N LEU A 24 15.88 36.02 -22.22
CA LEU A 24 17.22 36.56 -21.99
C LEU A 24 17.19 37.95 -21.35
N GLN A 25 16.33 38.85 -21.83
CA GLN A 25 16.25 40.23 -21.32
C GLN A 25 15.65 40.31 -19.91
N SER A 26 14.64 39.48 -19.62
CA SER A 26 14.01 39.41 -18.29
C SER A 26 14.88 38.70 -17.26
N LYS A 27 15.97 38.03 -17.70
CA LYS A 27 16.80 37.16 -16.86
C LYS A 27 15.96 36.12 -16.12
N ALA A 28 15.02 35.50 -16.84
CA ALA A 28 14.15 34.50 -16.25
C ALA A 28 14.98 33.28 -15.80
N PRO A 29 14.63 32.62 -14.69
CA PRO A 29 15.31 31.39 -14.27
C PRO A 29 15.14 30.27 -15.32
N LEU A 30 16.05 29.29 -15.31
CA LEU A 30 16.04 28.12 -16.20
C LEU A 30 14.65 27.48 -16.40
N PHE A 31 13.81 27.37 -15.36
CA PHE A 31 12.52 26.70 -15.47
C PHE A 31 11.50 27.45 -16.37
N TYR A 32 11.86 28.65 -16.82
CA TYR A 32 11.14 29.39 -17.86
C TYR A 32 11.77 29.20 -19.26
N ASP A 33 12.82 28.40 -19.41
CA ASP A 33 13.33 28.04 -20.73
C ASP A 33 12.21 27.36 -21.52
N GLN A 34 12.07 27.73 -22.80
CA GLN A 34 10.97 27.25 -23.63
C GLN A 34 10.94 25.72 -23.70
N ARG A 35 12.10 25.06 -23.70
CA ARG A 35 12.20 23.59 -23.72
C ARG A 35 11.59 22.97 -22.46
N PHE A 36 11.84 23.56 -21.29
CA PHE A 36 11.27 23.09 -20.02
C PHE A 36 9.74 23.29 -20.00
N LEU A 37 9.26 24.45 -20.45
CA LEU A 37 7.82 24.73 -20.54
C LEU A 37 7.12 23.78 -21.51
N ILE A 38 7.75 23.48 -22.65
CA ILE A 38 7.27 22.50 -23.63
C ILE A 38 7.25 21.09 -23.02
N ALA A 39 8.26 20.71 -22.23
CA ALA A 39 8.30 19.43 -21.53
C ALA A 39 7.18 19.32 -20.49
N ALA A 40 6.91 20.39 -19.73
CA ALA A 40 5.81 20.45 -18.77
C ALA A 40 4.42 20.42 -19.43
N GLU A 41 4.31 20.85 -20.68
CA GLU A 41 3.09 20.77 -21.48
C GLU A 41 2.85 19.38 -22.06
N GLN A 42 3.89 18.77 -22.66
CA GLN A 42 3.74 17.51 -23.41
C GLN A 42 3.90 16.24 -22.56
N SER A 43 4.70 16.30 -21.50
CA SER A 43 4.92 15.17 -20.59
C SER A 43 4.79 15.61 -19.13
N PRO A 44 3.60 16.08 -18.71
CA PRO A 44 3.41 16.63 -17.38
C PRO A 44 3.67 15.55 -16.31
N LEU A 45 4.52 15.90 -15.33
CA LEU A 45 4.92 14.98 -14.26
C LEU A 45 3.84 14.73 -13.21
N LEU A 46 2.82 15.59 -13.18
CA LEU A 46 1.61 15.44 -12.37
C LEU A 46 0.41 15.73 -13.25
N ASN A 47 -0.77 15.26 -12.86
CA ASN A 47 -1.99 15.48 -13.64
C ASN A 47 -2.30 16.97 -13.77
N VAL A 48 -2.30 17.48 -15.00
CA VAL A 48 -2.65 18.85 -15.37
C VAL A 48 -3.90 18.84 -16.23
N SER A 49 -4.95 19.56 -15.80
CA SER A 49 -6.21 19.63 -16.53
C SER A 49 -6.16 20.60 -17.70
N LYS A 50 -5.54 21.78 -17.49
CA LYS A 50 -5.34 22.82 -18.49
C LYS A 50 -4.09 23.64 -18.15
N ILE A 51 -3.49 24.25 -19.16
CA ILE A 51 -2.33 25.13 -19.02
C ILE A 51 -2.69 26.48 -19.65
N PHE A 52 -2.28 27.55 -18.98
CA PHE A 52 -2.40 28.91 -19.46
C PHE A 52 -1.03 29.58 -19.37
N TYR A 53 -0.65 30.32 -20.40
CA TYR A 53 0.48 31.23 -20.34
C TYR A 53 -0.06 32.65 -20.40
N LEU A 54 -0.14 33.31 -19.24
CA LEU A 54 -0.58 34.69 -19.15
C LEU A 54 0.53 35.60 -19.67
N LEU A 55 0.20 36.47 -20.61
CA LEU A 55 1.11 37.37 -21.32
C LEU A 55 0.77 38.82 -20.98
N ALA A 56 1.78 39.63 -20.70
CA ALA A 56 1.66 41.09 -20.74
C ALA A 56 2.36 41.64 -21.98
N ARG A 57 1.66 42.42 -22.79
CA ARG A 57 2.22 43.07 -23.98
C ARG A 57 2.14 44.59 -23.86
N ASP A 58 3.23 45.29 -24.17
CA ASP A 58 3.27 46.76 -24.31
C ASP A 58 3.63 47.10 -25.75
N GLU A 59 2.75 47.85 -26.43
CA GLU A 59 2.89 48.16 -27.87
C GLU A 59 3.16 46.93 -28.76
N GLY A 60 2.58 45.78 -28.38
CA GLY A 60 2.73 44.51 -29.09
C GLY A 60 3.90 43.64 -28.63
N MET A 61 4.87 44.18 -27.87
CA MET A 61 6.05 43.44 -27.38
C MET A 61 5.74 42.66 -26.10
N LEU A 62 6.17 41.40 -26.00
CA LEU A 62 6.08 40.61 -24.76
C LEU A 62 6.94 41.22 -23.64
N THR A 63 6.30 41.57 -22.53
CA THR A 63 6.92 42.26 -21.38
C THR A 63 6.80 41.51 -20.05
N ALA A 64 5.89 40.53 -19.95
CA ALA A 64 5.83 39.57 -18.84
C ALA A 64 5.17 38.26 -19.29
N LEU A 65 5.53 37.14 -18.64
CA LEU A 65 4.91 35.84 -18.87
C LEU A 65 4.76 35.07 -17.55
N VAL A 66 3.60 34.44 -17.34
CA VAL A 66 3.34 33.57 -16.18
C VAL A 66 2.69 32.26 -16.64
N PRO A 67 3.37 31.10 -16.46
CA PRO A 67 2.77 29.79 -16.71
C PRO A 67 1.87 29.39 -15.54
N ILE A 68 0.66 28.95 -15.84
CA ILE A 68 -0.37 28.66 -14.86
C ILE A 68 -1.01 27.31 -15.20
N TYR A 69 -0.97 26.39 -14.25
CA TYR A 69 -1.42 25.02 -14.40
C TYR A 69 -2.70 24.82 -13.59
N LEU A 70 -3.79 24.44 -14.24
CA LEU A 70 -5.02 24.04 -13.57
C LEU A 70 -4.90 22.59 -13.12
N GLN A 71 -4.88 22.37 -11.81
CA GLN A 71 -4.66 21.04 -11.22
C GLN A 71 -5.56 20.82 -10.01
N LYS A 72 -5.81 19.55 -9.65
CA LYS A 72 -6.37 19.23 -8.34
C LYS A 72 -5.32 19.51 -7.27
N PHE A 73 -5.73 20.12 -6.17
CA PHE A 73 -4.81 20.54 -5.11
C PHE A 73 -4.05 19.35 -4.52
N ARG A 74 -4.73 18.21 -4.33
CA ARG A 74 -4.13 16.97 -3.85
C ARG A 74 -3.06 16.42 -4.79
N SER A 75 -3.25 16.52 -6.10
CA SER A 75 -2.27 16.07 -7.09
C SER A 75 -0.98 16.88 -7.03
N VAL A 76 -1.09 18.17 -6.70
CA VAL A 76 0.05 19.07 -6.55
C VAL A 76 0.75 18.85 -5.20
N ASP A 77 -0.01 18.68 -4.11
CA ASP A 77 0.55 18.56 -2.76
C ASP A 77 0.85 17.11 -2.32
N SER A 78 1.47 16.32 -3.20
CA SER A 78 1.80 14.91 -2.91
C SER A 78 2.75 14.72 -1.72
N LEU A 79 3.51 15.77 -1.36
CA LEU A 79 4.43 15.78 -0.22
C LEU A 79 3.81 16.40 1.05
N GLY A 80 2.54 16.83 1.02
CA GLY A 80 1.83 17.45 2.15
C GLY A 80 2.40 18.80 2.61
N LEU A 81 3.15 19.49 1.76
CA LEU A 81 3.83 20.75 2.06
C LEU A 81 2.85 21.92 2.13
N LEU A 82 1.84 21.97 1.26
CA LEU A 82 0.88 23.07 1.20
C LEU A 82 -0.18 22.96 2.30
N VAL A 83 -0.70 21.76 2.54
CA VAL A 83 -1.65 21.51 3.64
C VAL A 83 -1.02 21.86 4.99
N SER A 84 0.24 21.44 5.21
CA SER A 84 0.95 21.71 6.46
C SER A 84 1.33 23.18 6.63
N SER A 85 1.80 23.85 5.57
CA SER A 85 2.27 25.24 5.64
C SER A 85 1.17 26.28 5.63
N ALA A 86 0.15 26.11 4.79
CA ALA A 86 -0.89 27.12 4.56
C ALA A 86 -2.16 26.87 5.38
N LYS A 87 -2.24 25.76 6.13
CA LYS A 87 -3.40 25.35 6.95
C LYS A 87 -4.73 25.41 6.17
N LEU A 88 -4.69 25.13 4.87
CA LEU A 88 -5.87 25.17 4.04
C LEU A 88 -6.72 23.93 4.32
N SER A 89 -7.99 24.13 4.66
CA SER A 89 -8.98 23.05 4.73
C SER A 89 -9.52 22.79 3.33
N LEU A 90 -8.91 21.83 2.63
CA LEU A 90 -9.19 21.56 1.23
C LEU A 90 -9.86 20.20 1.08
N GLU A 91 -10.95 20.18 0.34
CA GLU A 91 -11.58 18.93 -0.06
C GLU A 91 -10.72 18.25 -1.12
N SER A 92 -10.75 16.93 -1.19
CA SER A 92 -9.89 16.12 -2.08
C SER A 92 -9.99 16.46 -3.57
N GLU A 93 -11.08 17.12 -3.99
CA GLU A 93 -11.37 17.46 -5.39
C GLU A 93 -11.25 18.96 -5.71
N ASP A 94 -10.86 19.79 -4.75
CA ASP A 94 -10.67 21.21 -5.02
C ASP A 94 -9.56 21.42 -6.06
N ARG A 95 -9.84 22.29 -7.03
CA ARG A 95 -8.86 22.68 -8.07
C ARG A 95 -8.24 24.03 -7.72
N GLY A 96 -6.97 24.16 -8.06
CA GLY A 96 -6.22 25.41 -7.99
C GLY A 96 -5.54 25.73 -9.32
N LEU A 97 -5.27 27.00 -9.54
CA LEU A 97 -4.31 27.46 -10.54
C LEU A 97 -2.93 27.59 -9.89
N PHE A 98 -1.92 26.88 -10.40
CA PHE A 98 -0.59 26.86 -9.81
C PHE A 98 0.44 27.45 -10.77
N SER A 99 1.27 28.38 -10.31
CA SER A 99 2.38 28.96 -11.07
C SER A 99 3.65 28.87 -10.22
N HIS A 100 4.58 27.94 -10.41
CA HIS A 100 4.76 26.94 -11.46
C HIS A 100 4.39 25.52 -10.96
N ILE A 101 4.59 24.47 -11.78
CA ILE A 101 4.56 23.06 -11.31
C ILE A 101 5.41 22.87 -10.05
N ILE A 102 5.00 21.96 -9.15
CA ILE A 102 5.66 21.81 -7.84
C ILE A 102 7.14 21.44 -7.94
N HIS A 103 7.58 20.83 -9.04
CA HIS A 103 8.98 20.47 -9.27
C HIS A 103 9.91 21.66 -9.56
N CYS A 104 9.40 22.86 -9.86
CA CYS A 104 10.19 24.08 -10.07
C CYS A 104 10.59 24.74 -8.73
N THR A 105 11.84 25.14 -8.54
CA THR A 105 12.42 25.56 -7.23
C THR A 105 12.74 27.05 -7.10
N ASP A 106 12.30 27.89 -8.03
CA ASP A 106 12.70 29.30 -8.15
C ASP A 106 11.64 30.17 -8.86
N THR A 107 10.37 29.90 -8.58
CA THR A 107 9.25 30.66 -9.15
C THR A 107 9.40 32.17 -8.92
N THR A 108 9.25 32.93 -10.00
CA THR A 108 9.17 34.38 -10.08
C THR A 108 8.10 34.78 -11.11
N ILE A 109 7.93 36.07 -11.39
CA ILE A 109 7.20 36.57 -12.55
C ILE A 109 8.26 37.28 -13.41
N PRO A 110 8.76 36.66 -14.50
CA PRO A 110 9.69 37.31 -15.40
C PRO A 110 9.06 38.54 -16.06
N MET A 111 9.75 39.69 -15.99
CA MET A 111 9.25 40.97 -16.49
C MET A 111 10.39 41.83 -17.03
N LEU A 112 10.12 42.61 -18.08
CA LEU A 112 11.07 43.62 -18.59
C LEU A 112 10.97 44.95 -17.83
N ASN A 113 9.82 45.23 -17.20
CA ASN A 113 9.57 46.44 -16.42
C ASN A 113 8.80 46.10 -15.13
N HIS A 114 9.38 46.38 -13.97
CA HIS A 114 8.83 46.04 -12.65
C HIS A 114 7.88 47.11 -12.10
N ALA A 115 6.99 47.67 -12.93
CA ALA A 115 5.99 48.61 -12.44
C ALA A 115 5.06 47.90 -11.43
N PRO A 116 4.92 48.38 -10.17
CA PRO A 116 4.06 47.73 -9.16
C PRO A 116 2.62 47.55 -9.62
N SER A 117 2.13 48.45 -10.47
CA SER A 117 0.80 48.37 -11.08
C SER A 117 0.61 47.14 -11.98
N LEU A 118 1.68 46.55 -12.52
CA LEU A 118 1.58 45.37 -13.39
C LEU A 118 1.43 44.06 -12.59
N TYR A 119 2.05 43.93 -11.41
CA TYR A 119 1.84 42.77 -10.53
C TYR A 119 0.37 42.65 -10.10
N ALA A 120 -0.23 43.75 -9.63
CA ALA A 120 -1.64 43.78 -9.25
C ALA A 120 -2.55 43.36 -10.42
N ARG A 121 -2.31 43.92 -11.62
CA ARG A 121 -3.07 43.54 -12.83
C ARG A 121 -2.88 42.07 -13.22
N ILE A 122 -1.68 41.51 -13.04
CA ILE A 122 -1.43 40.08 -13.25
C ILE A 122 -2.25 39.25 -12.25
N PHE A 123 -2.24 39.58 -10.96
CA PHE A 123 -3.03 38.85 -9.96
C PHE A 123 -4.54 38.95 -10.24
N ASP A 124 -5.03 40.11 -10.68
CA ASP A 124 -6.43 40.28 -11.09
C ASP A 124 -6.77 39.40 -12.30
N ALA A 125 -5.87 39.31 -13.28
CA ALA A 125 -6.06 38.45 -14.46
C ALA A 125 -6.06 36.96 -14.07
N ILE A 126 -5.15 36.51 -13.21
CA ILE A 126 -5.13 35.13 -12.70
C ILE A 126 -6.41 34.83 -11.92
N THR A 127 -6.89 35.79 -11.13
CA THR A 127 -8.16 35.66 -10.40
C THR A 127 -9.33 35.47 -11.36
N ALA A 128 -9.38 36.24 -12.45
CA ALA A 128 -10.42 36.10 -13.47
C ALA A 128 -10.35 34.72 -14.17
N ILE A 129 -9.15 34.22 -14.49
CA ILE A 129 -8.97 32.86 -15.04
C ILE A 129 -9.41 31.81 -14.01
N ALA A 130 -9.04 31.98 -12.74
CA ALA A 130 -9.42 31.06 -11.67
C ALA A 130 -10.95 30.97 -11.51
N GLN A 131 -11.64 32.10 -11.56
CA GLN A 131 -13.09 32.17 -11.52
C GLN A 131 -13.74 31.50 -12.74
N ALA A 132 -13.21 31.75 -13.94
CA ALA A 132 -13.69 31.14 -15.17
C ALA A 132 -13.52 29.61 -15.19
N GLU A 133 -12.40 29.11 -14.67
CA GLU A 133 -12.05 27.69 -14.63
C GLU A 133 -12.53 26.98 -13.36
N GLN A 134 -13.25 27.68 -12.49
CA GLN A 134 -13.74 27.15 -11.21
C GLN A 134 -12.60 26.61 -10.33
N ALA A 135 -11.46 27.29 -10.32
CA ALA A 135 -10.36 27.04 -9.40
C ALA A 135 -10.58 27.87 -8.13
N ARG A 136 -10.62 27.19 -6.98
CA ARG A 136 -10.96 27.80 -5.69
C ARG A 136 -9.89 28.78 -5.19
N TYR A 137 -8.64 28.51 -5.59
CA TYR A 137 -7.47 29.32 -5.28
C TYR A 137 -6.59 29.47 -6.51
N PHE A 138 -5.77 30.52 -6.54
CA PHE A 138 -4.53 30.50 -7.29
C PHE A 138 -3.33 30.58 -6.33
N CYS A 139 -2.25 29.92 -6.73
CA CYS A 139 -1.08 29.66 -5.89
C CYS A 139 0.20 29.86 -6.70
N PHE A 140 1.14 30.65 -6.16
CA PHE A 140 2.53 30.56 -6.57
C PHE A 140 3.29 29.63 -5.63
N LEU A 141 3.95 28.63 -6.18
CA LEU A 141 4.71 27.63 -5.41
C LEU A 141 6.20 27.98 -5.47
N ASN A 142 6.95 27.63 -4.43
CA ASN A 142 8.41 27.70 -4.45
C ASN A 142 8.98 29.11 -4.70
N VAL A 143 8.32 30.11 -4.14
CA VAL A 143 8.70 31.51 -4.31
C VAL A 143 9.84 31.86 -3.37
N GLN A 144 10.93 32.37 -3.93
CA GLN A 144 12.02 33.03 -3.21
C GLN A 144 12.15 34.52 -3.57
N ASP A 145 11.57 34.94 -4.71
CA ASP A 145 11.66 36.30 -5.21
C ASP A 145 11.02 37.31 -4.23
N GLY A 146 11.88 38.13 -3.63
CA GLY A 146 11.47 39.14 -2.65
C GLY A 146 10.57 40.23 -3.24
N VAL A 147 10.64 40.52 -4.55
CA VAL A 147 9.73 41.46 -5.20
C VAL A 147 8.34 40.86 -5.28
N LEU A 148 8.22 39.64 -5.81
CA LEU A 148 6.95 38.91 -5.88
C LEU A 148 6.30 38.78 -4.50
N LEU A 149 7.06 38.41 -3.47
CA LEU A 149 6.54 38.33 -2.10
C LEU A 149 6.01 39.67 -1.59
N ARG A 150 6.72 40.78 -1.81
CA ARG A 150 6.27 42.11 -1.37
C ARG A 150 5.01 42.57 -2.11
N GLU A 151 4.95 42.41 -3.43
CA GLU A 151 3.78 42.84 -4.21
C GLU A 151 2.56 41.93 -3.96
N ALA A 152 2.78 40.63 -3.73
CA ALA A 152 1.73 39.71 -3.30
C ALA A 152 1.12 40.11 -1.96
N GLN A 153 1.96 40.45 -0.97
CA GLN A 153 1.50 40.93 0.33
C GLN A 153 0.71 42.24 0.22
N ARG A 154 1.16 43.18 -0.62
CA ARG A 154 0.43 44.44 -0.91
C ARG A 154 -0.93 44.19 -1.56
N SER A 155 -1.03 43.13 -2.36
CA SER A 155 -2.26 42.72 -3.04
C SER A 155 -3.16 41.82 -2.16
N GLY A 156 -2.82 41.65 -0.88
CA GLY A 156 -3.64 40.89 0.08
C GLY A 156 -3.57 39.37 -0.06
N LEU A 157 -2.55 38.84 -0.76
CA LEU A 157 -2.31 37.40 -0.86
C LEU A 157 -1.60 36.87 0.39
N ASN A 158 -1.89 35.61 0.74
CA ASN A 158 -1.31 34.94 1.89
C ASN A 158 0.06 34.36 1.54
N ILE A 159 1.06 34.65 2.37
CA ILE A 159 2.43 34.15 2.19
C ILE A 159 2.72 33.17 3.31
N ASN A 160 3.02 31.93 2.95
CA ASN A 160 3.28 30.86 3.91
C ASN A 160 4.67 30.27 3.67
N PHE A 161 5.43 30.04 4.74
CA PHE A 161 6.66 29.28 4.63
C PHE A 161 6.33 27.85 4.24
N MET A 162 6.82 27.40 3.08
CA MET A 162 6.48 26.09 2.54
C MET A 162 7.51 25.04 2.93
N VAL A 163 8.78 25.27 2.58
CA VAL A 163 9.89 24.33 2.82
C VAL A 163 11.24 25.00 2.50
N ASP A 164 12.34 24.41 2.95
CA ASP A 164 13.68 24.84 2.55
C ASP A 164 14.16 24.12 1.27
N LYS A 165 14.77 24.86 0.34
CA LYS A 165 15.72 24.32 -0.64
C LYS A 165 17.16 24.50 -0.16
N PHE A 166 18.11 23.91 -0.86
CA PHE A 166 19.51 23.89 -0.41
C PHE A 166 20.44 24.35 -1.53
N SER A 167 21.44 25.16 -1.21
CA SER A 167 22.44 25.60 -2.19
C SER A 167 23.84 25.69 -1.60
N ILE A 168 24.86 25.64 -2.45
CA ILE A 168 26.25 25.89 -2.09
C ILE A 168 26.92 26.71 -3.20
N GLU A 169 27.65 27.74 -2.77
CA GLU A 169 28.52 28.53 -3.65
C GLU A 169 29.93 27.92 -3.62
N LEU A 170 30.48 27.68 -4.81
CA LEU A 170 31.77 27.02 -5.00
C LEU A 170 32.94 27.98 -5.18
N ASP A 171 32.69 29.27 -5.45
CA ASP A 171 33.74 30.30 -5.61
C ASP A 171 34.66 30.42 -4.38
N ALA A 172 34.18 29.99 -3.21
CA ALA A 172 34.95 29.94 -1.98
C ALA A 172 36.02 28.83 -1.97
N PHE A 173 36.03 27.93 -2.96
CA PHE A 173 36.91 26.76 -3.01
C PHE A 173 37.64 26.70 -4.37
N PRO A 174 38.98 26.59 -4.38
CA PRO A 174 39.72 26.51 -5.64
C PRO A 174 39.56 25.16 -6.36
N ASP A 175 39.27 24.09 -5.63
CA ASP A 175 39.06 22.75 -6.17
C ASP A 175 38.22 21.87 -5.22
N PHE A 176 37.86 20.66 -5.70
CA PHE A 176 37.09 19.68 -4.95
C PHE A 176 37.76 19.27 -3.62
N ASN A 177 39.09 19.10 -3.61
CA ASN A 177 39.80 18.67 -2.40
C ASN A 177 39.73 19.72 -1.30
N SER A 178 39.87 20.99 -1.67
CA SER A 178 39.75 22.14 -0.78
C SER A 178 38.34 22.26 -0.23
N PHE A 179 37.31 22.01 -1.04
CA PHE A 179 35.92 21.91 -0.59
C PHE A 179 35.73 20.79 0.46
N VAL A 180 36.23 19.58 0.19
CA VAL A 180 36.12 18.45 1.15
C VAL A 180 36.84 18.78 2.46
N GLN A 181 37.99 19.46 2.42
CA GLN A 181 38.70 19.92 3.60
C GLN A 181 37.98 21.03 4.38
N ALA A 182 37.20 21.88 3.70
CA ALA A 182 36.39 22.90 4.37
C ALA A 182 35.05 22.33 4.90
N SER A 183 34.63 21.16 4.42
CA SER A 183 33.35 20.55 4.78
C SER A 183 33.26 20.15 6.27
N PRO A 184 32.04 20.09 6.86
CA PRO A 184 31.82 19.66 8.24
C PRO A 184 32.49 18.31 8.55
N LYS A 185 32.94 18.11 9.80
CA LYS A 185 33.72 16.92 10.22
C LYS A 185 33.14 15.59 9.73
N TYR A 186 31.83 15.40 9.90
CA TYR A 186 31.15 14.17 9.46
C TYR A 186 31.06 14.05 7.94
N GLY A 187 30.74 15.13 7.22
CA GLY A 187 30.70 15.13 5.75
C GLY A 187 32.07 14.85 5.13
N ARG A 188 33.12 15.47 5.68
CA ARG A 188 34.51 15.22 5.28
C ARG A 188 34.92 13.76 5.48
N TYR A 189 34.62 13.19 6.65
CA TYR A 189 34.89 11.78 6.93
C TYR A 189 34.15 10.86 5.96
N GLU A 190 32.87 11.14 5.71
CA GLU A 190 32.03 10.35 4.80
C GLU A 190 32.56 10.40 3.36
N MET A 191 32.82 11.59 2.81
CA MET A 191 33.37 11.77 1.45
C MET A 191 34.72 11.04 1.31
N THR A 192 35.63 11.23 2.29
CA THR A 192 36.97 10.63 2.25
C THR A 192 36.91 9.10 2.36
N ARG A 193 36.07 8.57 3.26
CA ARG A 193 35.94 7.12 3.46
C ARG A 193 35.27 6.43 2.28
N LYS A 194 34.21 7.03 1.73
CA LYS A 194 33.45 6.42 0.63
C LYS A 194 34.22 6.45 -0.68
N HIS A 195 35.02 7.48 -0.96
CA HIS A 195 35.98 7.46 -2.08
C HIS A 195 37.02 6.35 -1.97
N ARG A 196 37.54 6.05 -0.77
CA ARG A 196 38.46 4.92 -0.58
C ARG A 196 37.82 3.56 -0.85
N ILE A 197 36.52 3.42 -0.55
CA ILE A 197 35.75 2.20 -0.83
C ILE A 197 35.45 2.11 -2.32
N PHE A 198 34.96 3.20 -2.92
CA PHE A 198 34.68 3.31 -4.35
C PHE A 198 35.91 2.93 -5.21
N ASN A 199 37.09 3.46 -4.88
CA ASN A 199 38.33 3.15 -5.60
C ASN A 199 38.81 1.69 -5.45
N ARG A 200 38.18 0.88 -4.60
CA ARG A 200 38.47 -0.56 -4.40
C ARG A 200 37.39 -1.46 -5.00
N CYS A 201 36.24 -0.92 -5.38
CA CYS A 201 35.12 -1.64 -5.97
C CYS A 201 35.11 -1.42 -7.50
N ASP A 202 34.47 -2.30 -8.26
CA ASP A 202 34.23 -2.08 -9.69
C ASP A 202 33.03 -1.14 -9.87
N ALA A 203 33.26 0.13 -9.55
CA ALA A 203 32.25 1.17 -9.58
C ALA A 203 32.73 2.38 -10.41
N ARG A 204 31.80 3.01 -11.13
CA ARG A 204 32.06 4.17 -11.99
C ARG A 204 31.02 5.25 -11.77
N ALA A 205 31.45 6.50 -11.75
CA ALA A 205 30.55 7.65 -11.64
C ALA A 205 30.80 8.59 -12.82
N ARG A 206 29.75 8.98 -13.53
CA ARG A 206 29.81 9.79 -14.76
C ARG A 206 28.67 10.80 -14.79
N ILE A 207 28.91 11.99 -15.35
CA ILE A 207 27.85 12.92 -15.74
C ILE A 207 27.68 12.83 -17.26
N LEU A 208 26.48 12.51 -17.72
CA LEU A 208 26.14 12.34 -19.13
C LEU A 208 25.44 13.59 -19.66
N ALA A 209 25.77 13.96 -20.89
CA ALA A 209 25.04 14.91 -21.70
C ALA A 209 24.17 14.15 -22.72
N PRO A 210 23.06 14.73 -23.21
CA PRO A 210 22.23 14.08 -24.21
C PRO A 210 22.97 13.91 -25.56
N PRO A 211 22.53 12.98 -26.43
CA PRO A 211 21.35 12.12 -26.28
C PRO A 211 21.54 11.07 -25.17
N PHE A 212 20.45 10.81 -24.44
CA PHE A 212 20.40 9.74 -23.45
C PHE A 212 19.86 8.51 -24.14
N ASP A 213 20.59 7.39 -24.10
CA ASP A 213 20.11 6.11 -24.63
C ASP A 213 19.19 5.46 -23.57
N ASN A 214 19.41 4.19 -23.21
CA ASN A 214 18.59 3.50 -22.23
C ASN A 214 18.80 4.00 -20.79
N GLU A 215 19.84 4.80 -20.52
CA GLU A 215 20.13 5.31 -19.18
C GLU A 215 18.99 6.11 -18.58
N ILE A 216 18.32 6.99 -19.32
CA ILE A 216 17.25 7.83 -18.76
C ILE A 216 16.02 7.01 -18.35
N TYR A 217 15.70 5.94 -19.07
CA TYR A 217 14.61 5.04 -18.71
C TYR A 217 14.96 4.21 -17.47
N LYS A 218 16.18 3.66 -17.40
CA LYS A 218 16.69 2.98 -16.19
C LYS A 218 16.68 3.90 -14.97
N LEU A 219 17.10 5.15 -15.15
CA LEU A 219 17.04 6.15 -14.09
C LEU A 219 15.59 6.45 -13.70
N SER A 220 14.70 6.70 -14.66
CA SER A 220 13.30 7.00 -14.34
C SER A 220 12.65 5.86 -13.56
N GLN A 221 12.97 4.60 -13.87
CA GLN A 221 12.57 3.44 -13.08
C GLN A 221 13.16 3.48 -11.66
N LEU A 222 14.46 3.73 -11.51
CA LEU A 222 15.11 3.86 -10.21
C LEU A 222 14.47 4.98 -9.35
N TYR A 223 13.99 6.06 -9.97
CA TYR A 223 13.39 7.20 -9.30
C TYR A 223 11.96 6.89 -8.87
N TYR A 224 11.20 6.20 -9.73
CA TYR A 224 9.92 5.62 -9.38
C TYR A 224 10.06 4.66 -8.17
N LEU A 225 11.01 3.72 -8.20
CA LEU A 225 11.27 2.81 -7.08
C LEU A 225 11.69 3.56 -5.81
N THR A 226 12.52 4.60 -5.93
CA THR A 226 12.93 5.42 -4.80
C THR A 226 11.77 6.17 -4.17
N THR A 227 10.92 6.81 -4.97
CA THR A 227 9.75 7.55 -4.47
C THR A 227 8.62 6.64 -4.01
N LYS A 228 8.46 5.46 -4.62
CA LYS A 228 7.56 4.40 -4.15
C LYS A 228 7.91 3.96 -2.73
N ARG A 229 9.20 3.71 -2.44
CA ARG A 229 9.66 3.42 -1.05
C ARG A 229 9.39 4.56 -0.07
N LEU A 230 9.29 5.80 -0.55
CA LEU A 230 9.00 6.99 0.27
C LEU A 230 7.50 7.35 0.29
N GLY A 231 6.61 6.49 -0.21
CA GLY A 231 5.16 6.70 -0.17
C GLY A 231 4.63 7.71 -1.19
N THR A 232 5.39 8.04 -2.23
CA THR A 232 4.98 8.99 -3.30
C THR A 232 5.29 8.47 -4.71
N PRO A 233 4.85 7.25 -5.08
CA PRO A 233 5.27 6.58 -6.33
C PRO A 233 4.99 7.39 -7.60
N TYR A 234 3.97 8.25 -7.60
CA TYR A 234 3.57 9.06 -8.76
C TYR A 234 4.22 10.45 -8.81
N TYR A 235 5.13 10.78 -7.88
CA TYR A 235 5.81 12.07 -7.90
C TYR A 235 6.83 12.20 -9.04
N TRP A 236 7.44 11.06 -9.42
CA TRP A 236 8.33 10.89 -10.56
C TRP A 236 7.84 9.71 -11.42
N PRO A 237 6.82 9.91 -12.26
CA PRO A 237 6.29 8.85 -13.12
C PRO A 237 7.33 8.36 -14.13
N GLU A 238 7.49 7.03 -14.26
CA GLU A 238 8.61 6.40 -14.98
C GLU A 238 8.71 6.84 -16.45
N SER A 239 7.69 6.60 -17.28
CA SER A 239 7.72 6.97 -18.69
C SER A 239 7.76 8.49 -18.90
N GLN A 240 6.93 9.22 -18.17
CA GLN A 240 6.76 10.66 -18.36
C GLN A 240 8.01 11.43 -17.94
N LEU A 241 8.75 10.99 -16.91
CA LEU A 241 10.00 11.62 -16.52
C LEU A 241 11.07 11.48 -17.60
N ALA A 242 11.20 10.30 -18.22
CA ALA A 242 12.14 10.09 -19.31
C ALA A 242 11.80 10.99 -20.51
N ASP A 243 10.53 10.98 -20.93
CA ASP A 243 10.05 11.81 -22.04
C ASP A 243 10.20 13.31 -21.74
N PHE A 244 9.95 13.73 -20.49
CA PHE A 244 10.17 15.10 -20.03
C PHE A 244 11.65 15.50 -20.17
N CYS A 245 12.57 14.65 -19.72
CA CYS A 245 14.01 14.90 -19.84
C CYS A 245 14.48 14.93 -21.30
N HIS A 246 13.94 14.07 -22.16
CA HIS A 246 14.21 14.11 -23.60
C HIS A 246 13.78 15.44 -24.24
N LEU A 247 12.59 15.93 -23.89
CA LEU A 247 12.06 17.21 -24.39
C LEU A 247 12.88 18.42 -23.90
N CYS A 248 13.42 18.35 -22.69
CA CYS A 248 14.33 19.38 -22.17
C CYS A 248 15.68 19.43 -22.89
N GLY A 249 16.08 18.34 -23.55
CA GLY A 249 17.30 18.27 -24.36
C GLY A 249 18.56 18.60 -23.56
N ASP A 250 19.43 19.43 -24.15
CA ASP A 250 20.74 19.86 -23.64
C ASP A 250 20.70 20.67 -22.35
N LEU A 251 19.51 21.00 -21.83
CA LEU A 251 19.36 21.50 -20.46
C LEU A 251 19.72 20.44 -19.41
N VAL A 252 19.53 19.16 -19.73
CA VAL A 252 19.65 18.06 -18.77
C VAL A 252 21.08 17.50 -18.73
N ARG A 253 21.53 17.13 -17.54
CA ARG A 253 22.70 16.29 -17.28
C ARG A 253 22.29 15.12 -16.38
N LEU A 254 22.73 13.91 -16.72
CA LEU A 254 22.46 12.73 -15.90
C LEU A 254 23.71 12.33 -15.15
N GLY A 255 23.70 12.50 -13.83
CA GLY A 255 24.68 11.85 -12.97
C GLY A 255 24.32 10.39 -12.80
N VAL A 256 25.26 9.48 -13.08
CA VAL A 256 25.06 8.03 -12.98
C VAL A 256 26.20 7.45 -12.16
N VAL A 257 25.86 6.60 -11.19
CA VAL A 257 26.82 5.72 -10.51
C VAL A 257 26.46 4.29 -10.84
N GLU A 258 27.41 3.59 -11.46
CA GLU A 258 27.34 2.18 -11.81
C GLU A 258 28.18 1.36 -10.85
N HIS A 259 27.69 0.19 -10.46
CA HIS A 259 28.41 -0.80 -9.67
C HIS A 259 28.11 -2.18 -10.23
N ASN A 260 29.16 -2.96 -10.55
CA ASN A 260 29.03 -4.29 -11.17
C ASN A 260 28.16 -4.30 -12.45
N GLY A 261 28.21 -3.23 -13.25
CA GLY A 261 27.43 -3.10 -14.49
C GLY A 261 25.99 -2.61 -14.34
N GLU A 262 25.51 -2.41 -13.11
CA GLU A 262 24.16 -1.92 -12.82
C GLU A 262 24.17 -0.48 -12.28
N ILE A 263 23.13 0.30 -12.61
CA ILE A 263 22.99 1.67 -12.12
C ILE A 263 22.44 1.64 -10.69
N VAL A 264 23.29 1.99 -9.72
CA VAL A 264 22.93 2.03 -8.29
C VAL A 264 22.60 3.43 -7.79
N SER A 265 22.89 4.46 -8.58
CA SER A 265 22.51 5.84 -8.29
C SER A 265 22.29 6.62 -9.57
N GLY A 266 21.32 7.53 -9.56
CA GLY A 266 21.30 8.59 -10.54
C GLY A 266 20.77 9.92 -10.05
N PHE A 267 21.16 10.97 -10.76
CA PHE A 267 20.81 12.37 -10.54
C PHE A 267 20.38 13.00 -11.86
N ILE A 268 19.21 13.63 -11.89
CA ILE A 268 18.82 14.50 -13.01
C ILE A 268 19.19 15.89 -12.55
N CYS A 269 20.11 16.49 -13.30
CA CYS A 269 20.56 17.85 -13.08
C CYS A 269 20.16 18.72 -14.26
N PHE A 270 19.85 19.98 -14.00
CA PHE A 270 19.79 20.98 -15.07
C PHE A 270 20.97 21.94 -14.99
N GLU A 271 21.62 22.18 -16.11
CA GLU A 271 22.74 23.12 -16.23
C GLU A 271 22.24 24.43 -16.83
N GLU A 272 22.46 25.55 -16.13
CA GLU A 272 22.33 26.90 -16.65
C GLU A 272 23.67 27.64 -16.50
N GLU A 273 23.81 28.85 -17.05
CA GLU A 273 25.06 29.59 -17.00
C GLU A 273 25.50 29.85 -15.55
N GLY A 274 26.60 29.19 -15.13
CA GLY A 274 27.17 29.30 -13.79
C GLY A 274 26.50 28.44 -12.71
N ALA A 275 25.36 27.79 -12.97
CA ALA A 275 24.65 27.02 -11.95
C ALA A 275 24.25 25.60 -12.40
N LEU A 276 24.23 24.68 -11.44
CA LEU A 276 23.78 23.30 -11.60
C LEU A 276 22.68 22.96 -10.60
N HIS A 277 21.49 22.68 -11.11
CA HIS A 277 20.31 22.35 -10.33
C HIS A 277 20.15 20.84 -10.22
N VAL A 278 20.54 20.26 -9.09
CA VAL A 278 20.29 18.85 -8.76
C VAL A 278 18.81 18.67 -8.46
N TRP A 279 18.06 18.32 -9.50
CA TRP A 279 16.61 18.38 -9.52
C TRP A 279 15.96 17.16 -8.85
N SER A 280 16.49 15.98 -9.15
CA SER A 280 15.98 14.72 -8.60
C SER A 280 17.07 13.67 -8.51
N ALA A 281 16.86 12.68 -7.64
CA ALA A 281 17.82 11.63 -7.38
C ALA A 281 17.12 10.30 -7.07
N GLY A 282 17.64 9.21 -7.63
CA GLY A 282 17.22 7.83 -7.39
C GLY A 282 18.40 7.00 -6.86
N MET A 283 18.11 6.07 -5.95
CA MET A 283 19.14 5.33 -5.21
C MET A 283 18.79 3.85 -5.10
N ASP A 284 19.77 2.98 -5.23
CA ASP A 284 19.71 1.59 -4.78
C ASP A 284 20.78 1.38 -3.71
N TYR A 285 20.32 1.28 -2.46
CA TYR A 285 21.18 1.09 -1.30
C TYR A 285 21.54 -0.38 -1.06
N ASP A 286 20.80 -1.31 -1.66
CA ASP A 286 20.92 -2.74 -1.40
C ASP A 286 21.99 -3.38 -2.30
N SER A 287 22.22 -2.78 -3.48
CA SER A 287 23.16 -3.27 -4.48
C SER A 287 24.58 -2.67 -4.38
N SER A 288 24.94 -1.98 -3.28
CA SER A 288 26.29 -1.41 -3.12
C SER A 288 26.83 -1.39 -1.68
N ASP A 289 28.14 -1.61 -1.53
CA ASP A 289 28.86 -1.55 -0.23
C ASP A 289 29.18 -0.09 0.21
N PHE A 290 28.78 0.88 -0.59
CA PHE A 290 29.01 2.29 -0.38
C PHE A 290 27.69 3.07 -0.30
N ASN A 291 27.76 4.36 0.04
CA ASN A 291 26.56 5.20 0.01
C ASN A 291 26.43 5.76 -1.41
N PRO A 292 25.49 5.26 -2.25
CA PRO A 292 25.35 5.68 -3.65
C PRO A 292 25.07 7.19 -3.78
N TYR A 293 24.28 7.75 -2.86
CA TYR A 293 23.94 9.18 -2.85
C TYR A 293 25.18 10.05 -2.68
N THR A 294 26.05 9.71 -1.73
CA THR A 294 27.25 10.50 -1.43
C THR A 294 28.23 10.49 -2.60
N LEU A 295 28.36 9.37 -3.30
CA LEU A 295 29.23 9.28 -4.47
C LEU A 295 28.67 9.99 -5.69
N GLY A 296 27.38 9.87 -5.96
CA GLY A 296 26.79 10.61 -7.07
C GLY A 296 26.82 12.13 -6.83
N MET A 297 26.60 12.59 -5.59
CA MET A 297 26.85 14.00 -5.24
C MET A 297 28.32 14.39 -5.42
N SER A 298 29.26 13.49 -5.13
CA SER A 298 30.67 13.76 -5.40
C SER A 298 30.95 13.94 -6.89
N ALA A 299 30.33 13.15 -7.76
CA ALA A 299 30.44 13.30 -9.20
C ALA A 299 29.87 14.65 -9.67
N VAL A 300 28.75 15.08 -9.09
CA VAL A 300 28.16 16.42 -9.32
C VAL A 300 29.14 17.53 -8.96
N TYR A 301 29.82 17.44 -7.81
CA TYR A 301 30.84 18.43 -7.43
C TYR A 301 32.03 18.45 -8.38
N HIS A 302 32.58 17.28 -8.73
CA HIS A 302 33.69 17.19 -9.69
C HIS A 302 33.34 17.85 -11.01
N TYR A 303 32.16 17.52 -11.54
CA TYR A 303 31.64 18.13 -12.74
C TYR A 303 31.51 19.65 -12.63
N ALA A 304 31.00 20.15 -11.51
CA ALA A 304 30.86 21.59 -11.29
C ALA A 304 32.22 22.30 -11.30
N PHE A 305 33.23 21.78 -10.60
CA PHE A 305 34.58 22.35 -10.62
C PHE A 305 35.24 22.29 -11.99
N GLU A 306 35.12 21.18 -12.72
CA GLU A 306 35.67 21.01 -14.07
C GLU A 306 35.06 21.98 -15.09
N ARG A 307 33.79 22.35 -14.89
CA ARG A 307 33.03 23.25 -15.77
C ARG A 307 33.06 24.71 -15.33
N GLY A 308 33.69 25.02 -14.19
CA GLY A 308 33.68 26.38 -13.63
C GLY A 308 32.30 26.83 -13.16
N ILE A 309 31.42 25.90 -12.79
CA ILE A 309 30.09 26.19 -12.23
C ILE A 309 30.29 26.66 -10.79
N ASN A 310 29.72 27.81 -10.44
CA ASN A 310 29.92 28.43 -9.14
C ASN A 310 28.76 28.20 -8.16
N LEU A 311 27.62 27.70 -8.62
CA LEU A 311 26.45 27.45 -7.78
C LEU A 311 25.92 26.03 -8.00
N ILE A 312 25.70 25.28 -6.92
CA ILE A 312 24.90 24.05 -6.96
C ILE A 312 23.66 24.25 -6.10
N GLU A 313 22.48 23.99 -6.67
CA GLU A 313 21.22 23.95 -5.94
C GLU A 313 20.68 22.52 -5.87
N CYS A 314 19.99 22.19 -4.78
CA CYS A 314 19.37 20.90 -4.53
C CYS A 314 17.92 21.08 -4.05
N GLY A 315 17.10 20.04 -4.28
CA GLY A 315 15.68 20.00 -3.88
C GLY A 315 15.42 20.11 -2.37
N ARG A 316 14.24 19.70 -1.91
CA ARG A 316 13.69 20.13 -0.60
C ARG A 316 13.73 19.10 0.54
N LEU A 317 14.01 17.84 0.22
CA LEU A 317 14.03 16.73 1.19
C LEU A 317 15.43 16.46 1.75
N ASN A 318 15.55 15.61 2.78
CA ASN A 318 16.84 15.16 3.33
C ASN A 318 17.79 16.27 3.84
N PRO A 319 17.32 17.20 4.70
CA PRO A 319 18.11 18.34 5.20
C PRO A 319 19.42 17.90 5.86
N ARG A 320 19.38 16.82 6.65
CA ARG A 320 20.56 16.28 7.36
C ARG A 320 21.67 15.85 6.42
N ILE A 321 21.35 15.29 5.25
CA ILE A 321 22.37 14.89 4.25
C ILE A 321 22.97 16.14 3.62
N LYS A 322 22.13 17.10 3.21
CA LYS A 322 22.55 18.31 2.52
C LYS A 322 23.44 19.20 3.37
N THR A 323 23.08 19.41 4.64
CA THR A 323 23.93 20.15 5.58
C THR A 323 25.28 19.47 5.81
N ARG A 324 25.33 18.13 5.88
CA ARG A 324 26.60 17.39 5.99
C ARG A 324 27.49 17.58 4.77
N LEU A 325 26.90 17.68 3.58
CA LEU A 325 27.60 17.95 2.32
C LEU A 325 27.90 19.46 2.12
N GLY A 326 27.71 20.31 3.12
CA GLY A 326 28.09 21.73 3.06
C GLY A 326 27.06 22.67 2.45
N PHE A 327 25.87 22.17 2.08
CA PHE A 327 24.79 23.02 1.60
C PHE A 327 24.18 23.88 2.71
N LYS A 328 23.77 25.10 2.33
CA LYS A 328 23.03 26.05 3.15
C LYS A 328 21.54 26.03 2.78
N GLN A 329 20.67 26.23 3.77
CA GLN A 329 19.22 26.32 3.58
C GLN A 329 18.82 27.66 2.97
N LYS A 330 17.87 27.63 2.03
CA LYS A 330 17.17 28.78 1.46
C LYS A 330 15.68 28.53 1.59
N ARG A 331 14.95 29.49 2.17
CA ARG A 331 13.50 29.36 2.40
C ARG A 331 12.73 29.52 1.10
N LEU A 332 11.77 28.63 0.86
CA LEU A 332 10.76 28.75 -0.17
C LEU A 332 9.38 28.99 0.46
N TYR A 333 8.62 29.87 -0.18
CA TYR A 333 7.29 30.25 0.25
C TYR A 333 6.24 29.82 -0.77
N SER A 334 5.01 29.63 -0.31
CA SER A 334 3.83 29.63 -1.16
C SER A 334 3.13 30.99 -1.04
N VAL A 335 2.63 31.50 -2.15
CA VAL A 335 1.78 32.70 -2.21
C VAL A 335 0.41 32.25 -2.67
N ILE A 336 -0.62 32.44 -1.85
CA ILE A 336 -1.95 31.85 -2.08
C ILE A 336 -3.01 32.95 -2.01
N SER A 337 -3.95 32.94 -2.95
CA SER A 337 -5.10 33.83 -2.89
C SER A 337 -5.96 33.58 -1.66
N GLN A 338 -6.83 34.54 -1.33
CA GLN A 338 -7.96 34.21 -0.47
C GLN A 338 -8.87 33.19 -1.18
N ASP A 339 -9.73 32.52 -0.42
CA ASP A 339 -10.78 31.70 -1.02
C ASP A 339 -11.64 32.61 -1.91
N LEU A 340 -11.71 32.30 -3.21
CA LEU A 340 -12.40 33.13 -4.18
C LEU A 340 -13.94 33.03 -4.08
N GLY A 341 -14.46 32.37 -3.03
CA GLY A 341 -15.89 32.30 -2.72
C GLY A 341 -16.67 31.43 -3.70
N LEU A 342 -15.97 30.61 -4.48
CA LEU A 342 -16.57 29.68 -5.42
C LEU A 342 -17.12 28.47 -4.63
N PRO A 343 -18.36 28.03 -4.90
CA PRO A 343 -18.86 26.82 -4.27
C PRO A 343 -17.92 25.65 -4.57
N ALA A 344 -17.36 25.02 -3.53
CA ALA A 344 -16.49 23.84 -3.63
C ALA A 344 -17.01 22.89 -4.72
N ALA A 345 -16.11 22.40 -5.59
CA ALA A 345 -16.41 21.76 -6.87
C ALA A 345 -17.74 20.95 -6.86
N LYS A 346 -18.83 21.62 -7.24
CA LYS A 346 -20.21 21.07 -7.27
C LYS A 346 -20.38 19.96 -8.31
N GLN A 347 -19.39 19.73 -9.17
CA GLN A 347 -19.44 18.64 -10.15
C GLN A 347 -19.36 17.27 -9.48
N THR A 348 -18.76 17.21 -8.30
CA THR A 348 -18.83 16.01 -7.49
C THR A 348 -20.07 15.98 -6.61
N SER A 349 -20.64 17.08 -6.13
CA SER A 349 -21.89 16.97 -5.35
C SER A 349 -23.03 16.40 -6.20
N LEU A 350 -23.14 16.76 -7.48
CA LEU A 350 -24.15 16.17 -8.38
C LEU A 350 -23.88 14.69 -8.71
N SER A 351 -22.62 14.24 -8.85
CA SER A 351 -22.32 12.81 -9.08
C SER A 351 -22.23 11.95 -7.82
N ARG A 352 -21.93 12.56 -6.67
CA ARG A 352 -21.87 11.96 -5.33
C ARG A 352 -23.28 11.82 -4.75
N LEU A 353 -24.14 12.82 -4.98
CA LEU A 353 -25.59 12.65 -4.85
C LEU A 353 -26.07 11.59 -5.84
N LYS A 354 -25.51 11.49 -7.06
CA LYS A 354 -25.90 10.44 -8.01
C LYS A 354 -25.61 9.03 -7.50
N LEU A 355 -24.38 8.71 -7.09
CA LEU A 355 -24.09 7.38 -6.51
C LEU A 355 -24.94 7.16 -5.25
N ALA A 356 -24.92 8.07 -4.27
CA ALA A 356 -25.71 7.91 -3.05
C ALA A 356 -27.24 7.82 -3.31
N SER A 357 -27.76 8.47 -4.36
CA SER A 357 -29.18 8.38 -4.77
C SER A 357 -29.51 7.14 -5.57
N GLN A 358 -28.49 6.43 -6.06
CA GLN A 358 -28.63 5.21 -6.85
C GLN A 358 -28.40 3.96 -6.00
N LEU A 359 -27.85 4.09 -4.80
CA LEU A 359 -27.62 2.99 -3.88
C LEU A 359 -28.78 2.86 -2.90
N ASP A 360 -29.13 1.63 -2.57
CA ASP A 360 -29.99 1.31 -1.42
C ASP A 360 -29.19 1.43 -0.11
N GLY A 361 -27.88 1.13 -0.19
CA GLY A 361 -26.91 1.31 0.87
C GLY A 361 -26.40 2.74 1.06
N GLU A 362 -25.31 2.89 1.81
CA GLU A 362 -24.80 4.20 2.23
C GLU A 362 -23.37 4.44 1.78
N VAL A 363 -23.01 5.70 1.53
CA VAL A 363 -21.65 6.14 1.16
C VAL A 363 -21.15 7.21 2.11
N ARG A 364 -19.90 7.08 2.55
CA ARG A 364 -19.19 8.06 3.37
C ARG A 364 -17.82 8.30 2.77
N LEU A 365 -17.54 9.53 2.33
CA LEU A 365 -16.21 9.94 1.88
C LEU A 365 -15.37 10.37 3.07
N ALA A 366 -14.05 10.47 2.89
CA ALA A 366 -13.12 10.88 3.94
C ALA A 366 -13.46 12.21 4.63
N SER A 367 -14.18 13.13 3.96
CA SER A 367 -14.64 14.40 4.51
C SER A 367 -16.00 14.34 5.24
N HIS A 368 -16.71 13.21 5.19
CA HIS A 368 -17.98 13.06 5.91
C HIS A 368 -17.71 12.92 7.42
N PRO A 369 -18.43 13.63 8.32
CA PRO A 369 -18.16 13.59 9.78
C PRO A 369 -18.20 12.18 10.39
N ALA A 370 -19.13 11.32 9.94
CA ALA A 370 -19.23 9.92 10.36
C ALA A 370 -18.22 8.96 9.70
N PHE A 371 -17.32 9.44 8.83
CA PHE A 371 -16.35 8.57 8.16
C PHE A 371 -15.40 7.92 9.15
N ASP A 372 -14.89 8.68 10.13
CA ASP A 372 -13.93 8.16 11.10
C ASP A 372 -14.50 6.99 11.91
N GLU A 373 -15.78 7.08 12.30
CA GLU A 373 -16.48 5.99 12.96
C GLU A 373 -16.54 4.73 12.09
N TRP A 374 -16.87 4.88 10.81
CA TRP A 374 -16.92 3.75 9.87
C TRP A 374 -15.55 3.15 9.60
N TYR A 375 -14.54 4.00 9.46
CA TYR A 375 -13.17 3.62 9.22
C TYR A 375 -12.58 2.85 10.41
N LEU A 376 -12.74 3.36 11.63
CA LEU A 376 -12.24 2.68 12.83
C LEU A 376 -12.97 1.37 13.10
N ASN A 377 -14.29 1.30 12.85
CA ASN A 377 -15.08 0.07 12.97
C ASN A 377 -14.94 -0.88 11.77
N SER A 378 -14.07 -0.55 10.80
CA SER A 378 -13.84 -1.40 9.63
C SER A 378 -12.89 -2.58 9.91
N VAL A 379 -12.03 -2.44 10.92
CA VAL A 379 -11.03 -3.43 11.30
C VAL A 379 -11.44 -4.16 12.57
N TRP A 380 -11.21 -5.47 12.58
CA TRP A 380 -11.42 -6.30 13.77
C TRP A 380 -10.23 -6.23 14.74
N ASN A 381 -9.01 -6.10 14.22
CA ASN A 381 -7.78 -6.03 15.01
C ASN A 381 -7.71 -4.68 15.74
N GLY A 382 -7.42 -4.68 17.04
CA GLY A 382 -7.34 -3.48 17.88
C GLY A 382 -6.10 -2.61 17.64
N ARG A 383 -5.26 -2.95 16.66
CA ARG A 383 -4.19 -2.09 16.15
C ARG A 383 -4.78 -0.89 15.40
N SER A 384 -4.17 0.28 15.56
CA SER A 384 -4.62 1.48 14.85
C SER A 384 -4.41 1.29 13.34
N PRO A 385 -5.45 1.42 12.50
CA PRO A 385 -5.28 1.28 11.07
C PRO A 385 -4.48 2.46 10.50
N THR A 386 -3.48 2.17 9.68
CA THR A 386 -2.58 3.17 9.07
C THR A 386 -2.94 3.55 7.64
N ARG A 387 -3.75 2.73 6.95
CA ARG A 387 -4.15 2.94 5.55
C ARG A 387 -5.58 3.46 5.48
N ARG A 388 -5.78 4.67 4.94
CA ARG A 388 -7.08 5.36 4.95
C ARG A 388 -7.68 5.44 3.54
N PRO A 389 -8.86 4.84 3.29
CA PRO A 389 -9.52 4.93 1.98
C PRO A 389 -10.09 6.33 1.71
N ALA A 390 -10.28 6.66 0.44
CA ALA A 390 -10.91 7.92 0.01
C ALA A 390 -12.41 7.96 0.32
N GLY A 391 -13.05 6.79 0.41
CA GLY A 391 -14.44 6.63 0.80
C GLY A 391 -14.79 5.19 1.14
N ILE A 392 -15.93 5.01 1.79
CA ILE A 392 -16.49 3.72 2.17
C ILE A 392 -17.91 3.65 1.62
N VAL A 393 -18.23 2.57 0.90
CA VAL A 393 -19.57 2.22 0.44
C VAL A 393 -20.04 1.00 1.21
N ARG A 394 -21.12 1.11 1.98
CA ARG A 394 -21.79 -0.03 2.62
C ARG A 394 -22.92 -0.51 1.73
N ALA A 395 -22.65 -1.58 0.97
CA ALA A 395 -23.64 -2.19 0.09
C ALA A 395 -24.64 -3.02 0.89
N THR A 396 -25.92 -2.89 0.53
CA THR A 396 -27.03 -3.68 1.09
C THR A 396 -27.72 -4.56 0.05
N THR A 397 -27.44 -4.31 -1.23
CA THR A 397 -27.94 -5.12 -2.36
C THR A 397 -26.84 -5.42 -3.38
N GLU A 398 -27.05 -6.43 -4.23
CA GLU A 398 -26.16 -6.72 -5.37
C GLU A 398 -26.07 -5.53 -6.33
N ALA A 399 -27.16 -4.79 -6.49
CA ALA A 399 -27.19 -3.60 -7.33
C ALA A 399 -26.28 -2.50 -6.78
N ASP A 400 -26.11 -2.40 -5.45
CA ASP A 400 -25.15 -1.48 -4.85
C ASP A 400 -23.71 -1.82 -5.23
N VAL A 401 -23.37 -3.12 -5.19
CA VAL A 401 -22.05 -3.61 -5.60
C VAL A 401 -21.78 -3.24 -7.06
N ILE A 402 -22.70 -3.59 -7.96
CA ILE A 402 -22.59 -3.30 -9.41
C ILE A 402 -22.39 -1.80 -9.64
N ARG A 403 -23.24 -0.95 -9.05
CA ARG A 403 -23.15 0.50 -9.22
C ARG A 403 -21.87 1.08 -8.67
N THR A 404 -21.35 0.54 -7.58
CA THR A 404 -20.05 0.94 -7.01
C THR A 404 -18.91 0.62 -7.96
N ILE A 405 -18.89 -0.58 -8.55
CA ILE A 405 -17.85 -0.99 -9.50
C ILE A 405 -17.90 -0.12 -10.76
N VAL A 406 -19.08 0.06 -11.34
CA VAL A 406 -19.26 0.91 -12.53
C VAL A 406 -18.81 2.34 -12.25
N PHE A 407 -19.20 2.89 -11.10
CA PHE A 407 -18.76 4.23 -10.69
C PHE A 407 -17.24 4.31 -10.53
N ALA A 408 -16.62 3.34 -9.87
CA ALA A 408 -15.17 3.32 -9.67
C ALA A 408 -14.43 3.27 -11.01
N LYS A 409 -14.87 2.39 -11.92
CA LYS A 409 -14.35 2.29 -13.29
C LYS A 409 -14.49 3.60 -14.07
N GLU A 410 -15.68 4.21 -14.09
CA GLU A 410 -15.93 5.49 -14.78
C GLU A 410 -15.06 6.64 -14.24
N ARG A 411 -14.56 6.51 -13.00
CA ARG A 411 -13.77 7.53 -12.32
C ARG A 411 -12.29 7.21 -12.23
N GLY A 412 -11.84 6.06 -12.75
CA GLY A 412 -10.47 5.60 -12.60
C GLY A 412 -10.07 5.46 -11.13
N MET A 413 -11.00 5.03 -10.28
CA MET A 413 -10.75 4.73 -8.86
C MET A 413 -10.59 3.22 -8.67
N GLU A 414 -9.66 2.84 -7.80
CA GLU A 414 -9.55 1.45 -7.35
C GLU A 414 -10.57 1.13 -6.25
N VAL A 415 -11.00 -0.12 -6.21
CA VAL A 415 -11.94 -0.69 -5.24
C VAL A 415 -11.21 -1.71 -4.38
N SER A 416 -11.26 -1.50 -3.07
CA SER A 416 -10.93 -2.53 -2.08
C SER A 416 -12.21 -3.12 -1.51
N VAL A 417 -12.20 -4.42 -1.19
CA VAL A 417 -13.42 -5.12 -0.76
C VAL A 417 -13.28 -5.58 0.68
N ARG A 418 -14.26 -5.23 1.51
CA ARG A 418 -14.33 -5.62 2.92
C ARG A 418 -15.54 -6.53 3.15
N GLY A 419 -15.27 -7.76 3.60
CA GLY A 419 -16.27 -8.66 4.20
C GLY A 419 -16.57 -8.27 5.64
N SER A 420 -16.18 -9.10 6.62
CA SER A 420 -16.36 -8.78 8.05
C SER A 420 -15.27 -7.89 8.67
N GLY A 421 -14.16 -7.68 7.95
CA GLY A 421 -12.98 -6.97 8.50
C GLY A 421 -12.04 -7.84 9.35
N HIS A 422 -12.25 -9.16 9.40
CA HIS A 422 -11.48 -10.13 10.22
C HIS A 422 -10.10 -10.52 9.63
N ASN A 423 -9.52 -9.69 8.76
CA ASN A 423 -8.16 -9.93 8.28
C ASN A 423 -7.16 -9.30 9.27
N TYR A 424 -6.18 -10.08 9.74
CA TYR A 424 -5.21 -9.67 10.77
C TYR A 424 -4.41 -8.42 10.40
N THR A 425 -4.15 -8.23 9.12
CA THR A 425 -3.33 -7.14 8.56
C THR A 425 -4.17 -5.95 8.11
N GLY A 426 -5.50 -6.07 8.07
CA GLY A 426 -6.37 -5.05 7.49
C GLY A 426 -6.09 -4.80 6.00
N CYS A 427 -5.77 -5.83 5.21
CA CYS A 427 -5.35 -5.71 3.80
C CYS A 427 -6.40 -5.03 2.87
N PHE A 428 -7.66 -4.97 3.29
CA PHE A 428 -8.73 -4.27 2.57
C PHE A 428 -8.68 -2.74 2.77
N LEU A 429 -7.94 -2.25 3.75
CA LEU A 429 -7.69 -0.82 3.92
C LEU A 429 -6.58 -0.39 2.97
N ARG A 430 -6.92 0.48 2.01
CA ARG A 430 -6.01 0.92 0.95
C ARG A 430 -6.13 2.43 0.77
N ILE A 431 -4.99 3.10 0.64
CA ILE A 431 -4.93 4.55 0.43
C ILE A 431 -5.57 4.86 -0.93
N ASP A 432 -6.38 5.90 -1.01
CA ASP A 432 -6.95 6.43 -2.26
C ASP A 432 -7.91 5.52 -3.03
N THR A 433 -8.47 4.55 -2.31
CA THR A 433 -9.46 3.62 -2.85
C THR A 433 -10.87 3.90 -2.35
N LEU A 434 -11.85 3.38 -3.08
CA LEU A 434 -13.21 3.24 -2.59
C LEU A 434 -13.36 1.87 -1.92
N MET A 435 -13.46 1.85 -0.59
CA MET A 435 -13.67 0.61 0.15
C MET A 435 -15.14 0.19 0.05
N LEU A 436 -15.41 -0.88 -0.69
CA LEU A 436 -16.71 -1.52 -0.78
C LEU A 436 -16.89 -2.53 0.36
N ASP A 437 -17.69 -2.16 1.33
CA ASP A 437 -18.12 -2.97 2.45
C ASP A 437 -19.38 -3.76 2.07
N ILE A 438 -19.21 -5.07 1.91
CA ILE A 438 -20.28 -6.02 1.54
C ILE A 438 -20.89 -6.71 2.76
N SER A 439 -20.58 -6.26 3.99
CA SER A 439 -21.11 -6.86 5.22
C SER A 439 -22.63 -6.77 5.33
N GLY A 440 -23.28 -5.83 4.62
CA GLY A 440 -24.73 -5.68 4.57
C GLY A 440 -25.46 -6.76 3.77
N LEU A 441 -24.76 -7.53 2.93
CA LEU A 441 -25.34 -8.65 2.15
C LEU A 441 -25.53 -9.87 3.05
N LYS A 442 -26.70 -9.99 3.69
CA LYS A 442 -26.97 -10.95 4.79
C LYS A 442 -28.04 -12.01 4.49
N ARG A 443 -28.60 -12.06 3.28
CA ARG A 443 -29.64 -13.05 2.96
C ARG A 443 -29.10 -14.48 2.97
N LEU A 444 -29.96 -15.39 3.38
CA LEU A 444 -29.66 -16.81 3.50
C LEU A 444 -30.92 -17.62 3.18
N ASP A 445 -30.78 -18.59 2.27
CA ASP A 445 -31.83 -19.53 1.88
C ASP A 445 -31.29 -20.97 2.02
N ILE A 446 -32.09 -21.88 2.59
CA ILE A 446 -31.68 -23.27 2.89
C ILE A 446 -32.67 -24.24 2.26
N ASP A 447 -32.18 -25.05 1.33
CA ASP A 447 -32.88 -26.23 0.82
C ASP A 447 -32.49 -27.46 1.65
N CYS A 448 -33.35 -27.82 2.61
CA CYS A 448 -33.13 -28.97 3.49
C CYS A 448 -33.15 -30.29 2.72
N LYS A 449 -33.94 -30.39 1.64
CA LYS A 449 -34.08 -31.64 0.85
C LYS A 449 -32.81 -31.90 0.04
N ARG A 450 -32.23 -30.85 -0.55
CA ARG A 450 -30.99 -30.94 -1.34
C ARG A 450 -29.72 -30.76 -0.51
N LYS A 451 -29.84 -30.44 0.79
CA LYS A 451 -28.74 -30.06 1.68
C LYS A 451 -27.88 -28.95 1.08
N ARG A 452 -28.54 -27.87 0.65
CA ARG A 452 -27.88 -26.71 0.04
C ARG A 452 -28.24 -25.43 0.76
N ALA A 453 -27.31 -24.48 0.76
CA ALA A 453 -27.56 -23.13 1.21
C ALA A 453 -27.09 -22.11 0.16
N ILE A 454 -27.93 -21.11 -0.10
CA ILE A 454 -27.55 -19.92 -0.87
C ILE A 454 -27.34 -18.81 0.15
N VAL A 455 -26.12 -18.28 0.20
CA VAL A 455 -25.70 -17.36 1.26
C VAL A 455 -25.07 -16.13 0.65
N GLU A 456 -25.51 -14.96 1.07
CA GLU A 456 -24.88 -13.71 0.69
C GLU A 456 -23.54 -13.51 1.40
N SER A 457 -22.63 -12.84 0.72
CA SER A 457 -21.21 -12.72 1.09
C SER A 457 -20.93 -12.09 2.45
N GLY A 458 -21.86 -11.29 2.97
CA GLY A 458 -21.75 -10.64 4.27
C GLY A 458 -22.08 -11.55 5.45
N VAL A 459 -22.72 -12.72 5.25
CA VAL A 459 -23.08 -13.66 6.34
C VAL A 459 -21.82 -14.10 7.12
N SER A 460 -21.91 -14.20 8.44
CA SER A 460 -20.81 -14.71 9.27
C SER A 460 -20.90 -16.22 9.54
N SER A 461 -19.80 -16.83 9.99
CA SER A 461 -19.73 -18.23 10.43
C SER A 461 -20.84 -18.58 11.40
N GLY A 462 -21.01 -17.78 12.46
CA GLY A 462 -22.04 -18.03 13.48
C GLY A 462 -23.47 -17.93 12.93
N GLN A 463 -23.73 -16.94 12.06
CA GLN A 463 -25.05 -16.79 11.41
C GLN A 463 -25.38 -18.00 10.53
N LEU A 464 -24.42 -18.45 9.73
CA LEU A 464 -24.58 -19.63 8.86
C LEU A 464 -24.79 -20.91 9.69
N CYS A 465 -23.91 -21.14 10.68
CA CYS A 465 -23.98 -22.31 11.54
C CYS A 465 -25.34 -22.39 12.27
N HIS A 466 -25.77 -21.28 12.89
CA HIS A 466 -27.06 -21.21 13.58
C HIS A 466 -28.25 -21.53 12.66
N ALA A 467 -28.28 -20.93 11.46
CA ALA A 467 -29.37 -21.13 10.51
C ALA A 467 -29.42 -22.58 9.99
N LEU A 468 -28.27 -23.19 9.71
CA LEU A 468 -28.18 -24.59 9.28
C LEU A 468 -28.55 -25.57 10.40
N ALA A 469 -28.07 -25.34 11.62
CA ALA A 469 -28.33 -26.20 12.75
C ALA A 469 -29.84 -26.30 13.06
N ALA A 470 -30.58 -25.19 12.93
CA ALA A 470 -32.03 -25.15 13.04
C ALA A 470 -32.77 -26.03 12.01
N LYS A 471 -32.09 -26.45 10.95
CA LYS A 471 -32.58 -27.35 9.89
C LYS A 471 -31.93 -28.74 9.92
N GLY A 472 -31.16 -29.06 10.96
CA GLY A 472 -30.43 -30.32 11.06
C GLY A 472 -29.28 -30.44 10.05
N LEU A 473 -28.74 -29.32 9.59
CA LEU A 473 -27.62 -29.24 8.66
C LEU A 473 -26.39 -28.61 9.32
N ALA A 474 -25.23 -28.82 8.72
CA ALA A 474 -23.96 -28.24 9.12
C ALA A 474 -23.10 -27.85 7.90
N PHE A 475 -22.15 -26.95 8.12
CA PHE A 475 -21.14 -26.55 7.14
C PHE A 475 -19.82 -26.32 7.89
N PRO A 476 -18.65 -26.65 7.32
CA PRO A 476 -17.35 -26.37 7.94
C PRO A 476 -17.07 -24.86 7.96
N THR A 477 -17.58 -24.15 8.97
CA THR A 477 -17.30 -22.72 9.16
C THR A 477 -15.93 -22.50 9.82
N GLY A 478 -15.45 -21.25 9.83
CA GLY A 478 -14.29 -20.88 10.65
C GLY A 478 -14.55 -21.07 12.15
N HIS A 479 -13.50 -21.00 12.96
CA HIS A 479 -13.53 -21.25 14.40
C HIS A 479 -13.93 -20.03 15.25
N VAL A 480 -14.18 -18.88 14.62
CA VAL A 480 -14.64 -17.63 15.27
C VAL A 480 -15.95 -17.20 14.61
N LYS A 481 -16.96 -16.85 15.41
CA LYS A 481 -18.34 -16.63 14.95
C LYS A 481 -18.52 -15.38 14.07
N GLU A 482 -17.68 -14.37 14.27
CA GLU A 482 -17.69 -13.09 13.54
C GLU A 482 -17.00 -13.15 12.17
N VAL A 483 -16.25 -14.22 11.88
CA VAL A 483 -15.58 -14.40 10.59
C VAL A 483 -16.62 -14.39 9.47
N GLY A 484 -16.47 -13.49 8.51
CA GLY A 484 -17.34 -13.41 7.33
C GLY A 484 -17.04 -14.53 6.36
N ILE A 485 -18.08 -15.18 5.82
CA ILE A 485 -17.92 -16.34 4.93
C ILE A 485 -17.17 -15.99 3.63
N SER A 486 -17.26 -14.73 3.17
CA SER A 486 -16.68 -14.33 1.88
C SER A 486 -15.17 -14.50 1.84
N GLY A 487 -14.42 -13.74 2.65
CA GLY A 487 -12.96 -13.87 2.73
C GLY A 487 -12.51 -15.27 3.17
N PHE A 488 -13.27 -15.89 4.08
CA PHE A 488 -13.00 -17.25 4.54
C PHE A 488 -12.99 -18.26 3.38
N LEU A 489 -14.04 -18.29 2.56
CA LEU A 489 -14.15 -19.22 1.43
C LEU A 489 -13.23 -18.82 0.27
N LEU A 490 -13.09 -17.52 -0.03
CA LEU A 490 -12.24 -17.04 -1.12
C LEU A 490 -10.78 -17.44 -0.93
N GLY A 491 -10.27 -17.50 0.31
CA GLY A 491 -8.90 -17.97 0.57
C GLY A 491 -8.76 -19.49 0.79
N GLY A 492 -9.86 -20.23 0.89
CA GLY A 492 -9.89 -21.69 1.02
C GLY A 492 -10.74 -22.21 2.19
N GLY A 493 -10.61 -21.59 3.35
CA GLY A 493 -11.45 -21.86 4.52
C GLY A 493 -11.07 -23.14 5.28
N LEU A 494 -10.12 -23.04 6.21
CA LEU A 494 -9.81 -24.13 7.15
C LEU A 494 -10.88 -24.19 8.25
N GLY A 495 -11.89 -25.03 8.05
CA GLY A 495 -13.10 -25.06 8.88
C GLY A 495 -13.13 -26.13 9.96
N ILE A 496 -14.10 -25.99 10.87
CA ILE A 496 -14.44 -27.00 11.88
C ILE A 496 -14.84 -28.30 11.17
N ASN A 497 -14.28 -29.43 11.63
CA ASN A 497 -14.55 -30.77 11.10
C ASN A 497 -14.37 -30.90 9.57
N CYS A 498 -13.48 -30.10 8.99
CA CYS A 498 -13.24 -30.05 7.55
C CYS A 498 -12.82 -31.42 6.97
N SER A 499 -12.05 -32.23 7.70
CA SER A 499 -11.62 -33.57 7.26
C SER A 499 -12.79 -34.51 6.90
N GLN A 500 -13.89 -34.49 7.68
CA GLN A 500 -15.10 -35.26 7.37
C GLN A 500 -15.97 -34.60 6.30
N TRP A 501 -15.89 -33.28 6.15
CA TRP A 501 -16.79 -32.46 5.33
C TRP A 501 -16.14 -31.91 4.06
N GLY A 502 -15.40 -32.78 3.35
CA GLY A 502 -14.87 -32.47 2.03
C GLY A 502 -13.53 -31.70 2.03
N GLY A 503 -12.85 -31.63 3.17
CA GLY A 503 -11.60 -30.90 3.34
C GLY A 503 -11.83 -29.39 3.44
N MET A 504 -10.98 -28.59 2.78
CA MET A 504 -11.10 -27.13 2.83
C MET A 504 -12.50 -26.68 2.41
N SER A 505 -13.08 -25.75 3.17
CA SER A 505 -14.49 -25.38 3.11
C SER A 505 -14.92 -24.87 1.73
N VAL A 506 -13.98 -24.25 1.00
CA VAL A 506 -14.17 -23.78 -0.38
C VAL A 506 -14.57 -24.89 -1.35
N PHE A 507 -14.19 -26.14 -1.10
CA PHE A 507 -14.55 -27.26 -1.97
C PHE A 507 -16.00 -27.71 -1.80
N ASN A 508 -16.72 -27.15 -0.83
CA ASN A 508 -18.16 -27.28 -0.71
C ASN A 508 -18.93 -26.20 -1.49
N VAL A 509 -18.24 -25.25 -2.16
CA VAL A 509 -18.86 -24.25 -3.04
C VAL A 509 -19.17 -24.86 -4.40
N GLN A 510 -20.44 -24.85 -4.78
CA GLN A 510 -20.95 -25.40 -6.05
C GLN A 510 -21.04 -24.36 -7.16
N ALA A 511 -21.34 -23.11 -6.79
CA ALA A 511 -21.42 -21.96 -7.68
C ALA A 511 -21.27 -20.67 -6.87
N LEU A 512 -21.02 -19.56 -7.55
CA LEU A 512 -21.01 -18.22 -6.98
C LEU A 512 -21.69 -17.22 -7.91
N ASP A 513 -22.29 -16.18 -7.33
CA ASP A 513 -22.64 -14.97 -8.07
C ASP A 513 -21.55 -13.92 -7.80
N ILE A 514 -20.88 -13.45 -8.85
CA ILE A 514 -19.75 -12.52 -8.77
C ILE A 514 -19.98 -11.28 -9.65
N VAL A 515 -19.41 -10.15 -9.25
CA VAL A 515 -19.38 -8.92 -10.03
C VAL A 515 -17.95 -8.64 -10.48
N THR A 516 -17.71 -8.64 -11.79
CA THR A 516 -16.39 -8.39 -12.41
C THR A 516 -16.14 -6.90 -12.64
N ALA A 517 -14.91 -6.52 -13.02
CA ALA A 517 -14.49 -5.12 -13.18
C ALA A 517 -15.27 -4.35 -14.26
N ASP A 518 -15.87 -5.07 -15.21
CA ASP A 518 -16.81 -4.54 -16.21
C ASP A 518 -18.21 -4.23 -15.65
N GLY A 519 -18.44 -4.44 -14.35
CA GLY A 519 -19.71 -4.21 -13.67
C GLY A 519 -20.77 -5.29 -13.94
N ARG A 520 -20.42 -6.43 -14.56
CA ARG A 520 -21.38 -7.50 -14.85
C ARG A 520 -21.53 -8.48 -13.70
N LEU A 521 -22.77 -8.81 -13.35
CA LEU A 521 -23.10 -9.94 -12.49
C LEU A 521 -23.01 -11.25 -13.30
N ARG A 522 -22.22 -12.20 -12.81
CA ARG A 522 -21.96 -13.49 -13.45
C ARG A 522 -22.25 -14.61 -12.46
N HIS A 523 -22.98 -15.62 -12.93
CA HIS A 523 -23.12 -16.88 -12.22
C HIS A 523 -22.02 -17.82 -12.69
N VAL A 524 -21.12 -18.23 -11.78
CA VAL A 524 -19.95 -19.06 -12.12
C VAL A 524 -20.03 -20.41 -11.41
N SER A 525 -19.70 -21.47 -12.13
CA SER A 525 -19.69 -22.86 -11.65
C SER A 525 -18.65 -23.67 -12.42
N GLU A 526 -18.55 -24.97 -12.13
CA GLU A 526 -17.68 -25.87 -12.89
C GLU A 526 -18.03 -25.93 -14.40
N THR A 527 -19.29 -25.67 -14.76
CA THR A 527 -19.77 -25.76 -16.15
C THR A 527 -20.03 -24.40 -16.81
N LEU A 528 -19.98 -23.31 -16.04
CA LEU A 528 -20.27 -21.95 -16.52
C LEU A 528 -19.18 -21.00 -16.03
N GLU A 529 -18.40 -20.44 -16.96
CA GLU A 529 -17.20 -19.65 -16.67
C GLU A 529 -16.24 -20.34 -15.67
N PRO A 530 -15.75 -21.55 -16.01
CA PRO A 530 -14.98 -22.40 -15.09
C PRO A 530 -13.68 -21.77 -14.61
N ASP A 531 -13.10 -20.82 -15.35
CA ASP A 531 -11.88 -20.11 -14.95
C ASP A 531 -12.11 -19.12 -13.81
N LEU A 532 -13.23 -18.37 -13.83
CA LEU A 532 -13.62 -17.51 -12.71
C LEU A 532 -14.05 -18.34 -11.50
N PHE A 533 -14.77 -19.45 -11.72
CA PHE A 533 -15.10 -20.40 -10.65
C PHE A 533 -13.84 -21.03 -10.02
N TRP A 534 -12.83 -21.34 -10.84
CA TRP A 534 -11.53 -21.81 -10.38
C TRP A 534 -10.80 -20.74 -9.55
N ALA A 535 -10.81 -19.47 -10.00
CA ALA A 535 -10.17 -18.35 -9.30
C ALA A 535 -10.82 -18.06 -7.96
N ALA A 536 -12.16 -18.02 -7.91
CA ALA A 536 -12.94 -17.77 -6.69
C ALA A 536 -12.68 -18.82 -5.60
N ARG A 537 -12.21 -20.01 -5.96
CA ARG A 537 -11.89 -21.08 -5.01
C ARG A 537 -10.42 -21.04 -4.57
N GLY A 538 -9.98 -19.91 -3.99
CA GLY A 538 -8.66 -19.82 -3.35
C GLY A 538 -7.86 -18.55 -3.61
N ALA A 539 -8.28 -17.65 -4.50
CA ALA A 539 -7.57 -16.39 -4.76
C ALA A 539 -7.48 -15.48 -3.53
N GLY A 540 -8.41 -15.59 -2.57
CA GLY A 540 -8.41 -14.79 -1.34
C GLY A 540 -8.36 -13.29 -1.65
N PRO A 541 -7.47 -12.51 -1.02
CA PRO A 541 -7.31 -11.08 -1.27
C PRO A 541 -6.73 -10.74 -2.65
N CYS A 542 -6.26 -11.73 -3.42
CA CYS A 542 -5.83 -11.54 -4.82
C CYS A 542 -6.99 -11.53 -5.81
N SER A 543 -8.24 -11.63 -5.34
CA SER A 543 -9.43 -11.66 -6.20
C SER A 543 -9.61 -10.33 -6.95
N PHE A 544 -10.04 -10.43 -8.21
CA PHE A 544 -10.33 -9.31 -9.12
C PHE A 544 -11.82 -9.28 -9.50
N PHE A 545 -12.67 -9.61 -8.53
CA PHE A 545 -14.13 -9.59 -8.59
C PHE A 545 -14.70 -9.55 -7.16
N VAL A 546 -15.97 -9.16 -7.03
CA VAL A 546 -16.71 -9.19 -5.76
C VAL A 546 -17.67 -10.36 -5.77
N VAL A 547 -17.54 -11.29 -4.82
CA VAL A 547 -18.58 -12.30 -4.60
C VAL A 547 -19.76 -11.67 -3.87
N THR A 548 -20.96 -11.88 -4.38
CA THR A 548 -22.22 -11.45 -3.74
C THR A 548 -22.98 -12.62 -3.13
N ARG A 549 -22.93 -13.82 -3.74
CA ARG A 549 -23.55 -15.04 -3.20
C ARG A 549 -22.66 -16.28 -3.38
N PHE A 550 -22.77 -17.20 -2.43
CA PHE A 550 -22.22 -18.55 -2.51
C PHE A 550 -23.35 -19.58 -2.51
N TYR A 551 -23.19 -20.62 -3.32
CA TYR A 551 -24.07 -21.78 -3.37
C TYR A 551 -23.32 -22.95 -2.74
N LEU A 552 -23.70 -23.32 -1.51
CA LEU A 552 -22.96 -24.24 -0.66
C LEU A 552 -23.64 -25.62 -0.61
N SER A 553 -22.83 -26.67 -0.66
CA SER A 553 -23.22 -28.02 -0.21
C SER A 553 -23.07 -28.11 1.30
N CYS A 554 -24.09 -28.65 1.97
CA CYS A 554 -24.15 -28.80 3.41
C CYS A 554 -24.20 -30.28 3.81
N TYR A 555 -23.86 -30.54 5.07
CA TYR A 555 -23.82 -31.88 5.67
C TYR A 555 -24.95 -32.04 6.68
N SER A 556 -25.26 -33.28 7.06
CA SER A 556 -26.12 -33.51 8.22
C SER A 556 -25.42 -32.99 9.48
N LEU A 557 -26.16 -32.34 10.37
CA LEU A 557 -25.66 -31.95 11.68
C LEU A 557 -25.35 -33.21 12.51
N PRO A 558 -24.14 -33.34 13.09
CA PRO A 558 -23.84 -34.41 14.05
C PRO A 558 -24.79 -34.34 15.24
N ARG A 559 -25.28 -35.49 15.72
CA ARG A 559 -26.16 -35.52 16.89
C ARG A 559 -25.40 -35.27 18.19
N VAL A 560 -24.10 -35.58 18.19
CA VAL A 560 -23.23 -35.46 19.36
C VAL A 560 -21.91 -34.85 18.93
N ILE A 561 -21.46 -33.85 19.69
CA ILE A 561 -20.11 -33.30 19.60
C ILE A 561 -19.53 -33.39 21.01
N THR A 562 -18.33 -33.93 21.14
CA THR A 562 -17.61 -34.04 22.42
C THR A 562 -16.19 -33.52 22.30
N ASN A 563 -15.64 -33.08 23.42
CA ASN A 563 -14.29 -32.54 23.52
C ASN A 563 -13.50 -33.30 24.59
N SER A 564 -12.28 -33.71 24.25
CA SER A 564 -11.29 -34.18 25.21
C SER A 564 -10.04 -33.31 25.13
N LEU A 565 -9.58 -32.87 26.29
CA LEU A 565 -8.47 -31.95 26.46
C LEU A 565 -7.38 -32.61 27.30
N TYR A 566 -6.17 -32.64 26.76
CA TYR A 566 -5.00 -33.23 27.42
C TYR A 566 -3.85 -32.24 27.43
N THR A 567 -2.92 -32.42 28.37
CA THR A 567 -1.62 -31.76 28.35
C THR A 567 -0.50 -32.79 28.41
N LEU A 568 0.65 -32.45 27.87
CA LEU A 568 1.85 -33.27 27.86
C LEU A 568 3.10 -32.38 27.92
N PRO A 569 4.23 -32.88 28.46
CA PRO A 569 5.50 -32.16 28.41
C PRO A 569 5.91 -31.84 26.97
N PHE A 570 6.49 -30.65 26.76
CA PHE A 570 6.95 -30.20 25.44
C PHE A 570 7.93 -31.17 24.77
N THR A 571 8.72 -31.90 25.56
CA THR A 571 9.65 -32.93 25.07
C THR A 571 8.98 -34.03 24.25
N HIS A 572 7.67 -34.25 24.42
CA HIS A 572 6.89 -35.22 23.66
C HIS A 572 6.15 -34.62 22.45
N LEU A 573 6.31 -33.33 22.16
CA LEU A 573 5.63 -32.71 21.01
C LEU A 573 6.03 -33.37 19.69
N HIS A 574 7.31 -33.68 19.51
CA HIS A 574 7.78 -34.37 18.30
C HIS A 574 7.14 -35.75 18.14
N ASP A 575 7.14 -36.54 19.21
CA ASP A 575 6.54 -37.87 19.23
C ASP A 575 5.03 -37.79 18.97
N LEU A 576 4.33 -36.82 19.57
CA LEU A 576 2.91 -36.58 19.31
C LEU A 576 2.66 -36.34 17.83
N LEU A 577 3.41 -35.42 17.20
CA LEU A 577 3.26 -35.15 15.77
C LEU A 577 3.56 -36.40 14.92
N ALA A 578 4.55 -37.22 15.30
CA ALA A 578 4.84 -38.49 14.61
C ALA A 578 3.69 -39.49 14.75
N ARG A 579 3.14 -39.63 15.96
CA ARG A 579 2.00 -40.52 16.23
C ARG A 579 0.73 -40.10 15.52
N LEU A 580 0.47 -38.81 15.36
CA LEU A 580 -0.64 -38.33 14.52
C LEU A 580 -0.50 -38.78 13.06
N GLU A 581 0.73 -38.82 12.55
CA GLU A 581 1.00 -39.29 11.20
C GLU A 581 0.85 -40.81 11.06
N ASP A 582 1.37 -41.57 12.03
CA ASP A 582 1.34 -43.03 12.03
C ASP A 582 -0.08 -43.57 12.25
N THR A 583 -0.81 -42.98 13.19
CA THR A 583 -2.18 -43.41 13.55
C THR A 583 -3.23 -42.89 12.58
N SER A 584 -2.96 -41.77 11.91
CA SER A 584 -3.88 -41.09 11.00
C SER A 584 -5.30 -40.93 11.59
N PRO A 585 -5.51 -39.93 12.47
CA PRO A 585 -6.79 -39.72 13.15
C PRO A 585 -8.02 -39.90 12.22
N PRO A 586 -9.07 -40.60 12.69
CA PRO A 586 -10.34 -40.70 11.96
C PRO A 586 -10.84 -39.32 11.52
N THR A 587 -11.47 -39.24 10.34
CA THR A 587 -11.89 -37.96 9.74
C THR A 587 -12.94 -37.20 10.55
N ASN A 588 -13.69 -37.89 11.40
CA ASN A 588 -14.66 -37.34 12.35
C ASN A 588 -14.04 -36.96 13.71
N LEU A 589 -12.72 -37.04 13.85
CA LEU A 589 -11.94 -36.38 14.89
C LEU A 589 -11.22 -35.16 14.32
N GLN A 590 -11.39 -34.01 14.96
CA GLN A 590 -10.55 -32.84 14.73
C GLN A 590 -9.50 -32.77 15.83
N VAL A 591 -8.22 -32.80 15.45
CA VAL A 591 -7.10 -32.76 16.39
C VAL A 591 -6.33 -31.45 16.24
N MET A 592 -6.33 -30.67 17.31
CA MET A 592 -5.65 -29.38 17.39
C MET A 592 -4.70 -29.36 18.58
N ILE A 593 -3.48 -28.90 18.35
CA ILE A 593 -2.46 -28.73 19.38
C ILE A 593 -2.21 -27.24 19.55
N SER A 594 -2.16 -26.77 20.79
CA SER A 594 -1.80 -25.41 21.14
C SER A 594 -0.49 -25.44 21.94
N VAL A 595 0.46 -24.61 21.56
CA VAL A 595 1.76 -24.47 22.22
C VAL A 595 1.91 -23.02 22.68
N SER A 596 2.02 -22.81 23.99
CA SER A 596 2.13 -21.48 24.59
C SER A 596 3.47 -21.29 25.29
N PRO A 597 3.95 -20.04 25.45
CA PRO A 597 5.09 -19.73 26.28
C PRO A 597 4.97 -20.32 27.70
N PRO A 598 6.10 -20.61 28.38
CA PRO A 598 6.10 -21.07 29.77
C PRO A 598 5.50 -20.00 30.70
N THR A 599 4.70 -20.44 31.69
CA THR A 599 4.09 -19.56 32.71
C THR A 599 5.11 -19.10 33.76
N SER A 600 6.08 -19.94 34.09
CA SER A 600 7.30 -19.62 34.85
C SER A 600 8.47 -20.37 34.19
N GLY A 601 9.66 -19.75 34.13
CA GLY A 601 10.77 -20.17 33.25
C GLY A 601 10.93 -21.68 33.05
N GLY A 602 11.15 -22.12 31.80
CA GLY A 602 11.17 -23.53 31.43
C GLY A 602 10.81 -23.74 29.96
N THR A 603 10.32 -24.93 29.62
CA THR A 603 9.87 -25.26 28.26
C THR A 603 8.43 -24.79 28.01
N PRO A 604 8.03 -24.54 26.75
CA PRO A 604 6.64 -24.21 26.40
C PRO A 604 5.62 -25.24 26.93
N ALA A 605 4.36 -24.83 27.11
CA ALA A 605 3.28 -25.75 27.48
C ALA A 605 2.57 -26.28 26.23
N VAL A 606 2.15 -27.55 26.25
CA VAL A 606 1.43 -28.19 25.15
C VAL A 606 0.04 -28.63 25.60
N LEU A 607 -0.96 -28.25 24.82
CA LEU A 607 -2.36 -28.61 25.00
C LEU A 607 -2.84 -29.35 23.74
N LEU A 608 -3.41 -30.53 23.93
CA LEU A 608 -4.00 -31.36 22.88
C LEU A 608 -5.52 -31.32 23.04
N ASN A 609 -6.20 -30.75 22.06
CA ASN A 609 -7.65 -30.68 21.96
C ASN A 609 -8.14 -31.62 20.85
N ILE A 610 -9.04 -32.52 21.22
CA ILE A 610 -9.65 -33.48 20.30
C ILE A 610 -11.17 -33.28 20.35
N LEU A 611 -11.76 -32.92 19.22
CA LEU A 611 -13.21 -32.84 19.04
C LEU A 611 -13.71 -34.03 18.24
N ALA A 612 -14.71 -34.75 18.75
CA ALA A 612 -15.38 -35.83 18.03
C ALA A 612 -16.76 -35.38 17.53
N PHE A 613 -17.09 -35.73 16.29
CA PHE A 613 -18.38 -35.41 15.65
C PHE A 613 -19.09 -36.71 15.25
N THR A 614 -20.12 -37.10 15.99
CA THR A 614 -20.74 -38.43 15.87
C THR A 614 -22.27 -38.40 15.93
N ASP A 615 -22.89 -39.58 15.79
CA ASP A 615 -24.34 -39.75 15.92
C ASP A 615 -24.76 -40.25 17.32
N SER A 616 -23.82 -40.68 18.17
CA SER A 616 -24.13 -41.13 19.53
C SER A 616 -22.99 -40.87 20.54
N PRO A 617 -23.29 -40.73 21.85
CA PRO A 617 -22.27 -40.55 22.88
C PRO A 617 -21.34 -41.76 23.05
N LEU A 618 -21.85 -42.98 22.81
CA LEU A 618 -21.05 -44.21 22.89
C LEU A 618 -19.99 -44.26 21.78
N GLU A 619 -20.37 -43.87 20.56
CA GLU A 619 -19.43 -43.77 19.44
C GLU A 619 -18.36 -42.70 19.71
N ALA A 620 -18.76 -41.54 20.23
CA ALA A 620 -17.82 -40.47 20.59
C ALA A 620 -16.81 -40.93 21.64
N GLN A 621 -17.29 -41.60 22.70
CA GLN A 621 -16.44 -42.16 23.75
C GLN A 621 -15.46 -43.19 23.19
N ALA A 622 -15.94 -44.14 22.38
CA ALA A 622 -15.09 -45.17 21.79
C ALA A 622 -14.02 -44.58 20.86
N LEU A 623 -14.35 -43.53 20.09
CA LEU A 623 -13.37 -42.84 19.25
C LEU A 623 -12.30 -42.13 20.08
N HIS A 624 -12.68 -41.41 21.13
CA HIS A 624 -11.72 -40.80 22.05
C HIS A 624 -10.80 -41.82 22.69
N GLU A 625 -11.35 -42.89 23.28
CA GLU A 625 -10.58 -43.94 23.96
C GLU A 625 -9.64 -44.68 23.00
N SER A 626 -10.13 -45.06 21.81
CA SER A 626 -9.33 -45.75 20.80
C SER A 626 -8.19 -44.87 20.31
N PHE A 627 -8.46 -43.58 20.07
CA PHE A 627 -7.44 -42.66 19.57
C PHE A 627 -6.41 -42.32 20.65
N GLU A 628 -6.86 -42.01 21.87
CA GLU A 628 -5.99 -41.78 23.03
C GLU A 628 -5.04 -42.97 23.25
N THR A 629 -5.57 -44.19 23.24
CA THR A 629 -4.78 -45.41 23.41
C THR A 629 -3.72 -45.57 22.30
N SER A 630 -4.09 -45.23 21.06
CA SER A 630 -3.20 -45.37 19.90
C SER A 630 -2.00 -44.41 19.91
N LEU A 631 -2.07 -43.31 20.68
CA LEU A 631 -0.97 -42.35 20.76
C LEU A 631 0.22 -42.89 21.56
N GLU A 632 -0.01 -43.79 22.52
CA GLU A 632 1.06 -44.39 23.36
C GLU A 632 1.99 -43.34 24.01
N LEU A 633 1.42 -42.23 24.48
CA LEU A 633 2.15 -41.10 25.07
C LEU A 633 1.65 -40.78 26.49
N PRO A 634 2.49 -40.16 27.34
CA PRO A 634 2.11 -39.78 28.70
C PRO A 634 1.21 -38.52 28.69
N LEU A 635 -0.06 -38.71 28.34
CA LEU A 635 -1.07 -37.66 28.35
C LEU A 635 -1.65 -37.47 29.75
N THR A 636 -1.76 -36.22 30.19
CA THR A 636 -2.50 -35.85 31.41
C THR A 636 -3.83 -35.25 30.99
N ALA A 637 -4.92 -35.94 31.30
CA ALA A 637 -6.25 -35.47 30.97
C ALA A 637 -6.65 -34.26 31.84
N LEU A 638 -7.10 -33.19 31.19
CA LEU A 638 -7.69 -32.01 31.82
C LEU A 638 -9.22 -32.08 31.78
N ALA A 639 -9.76 -32.65 30.71
CA ALA A 639 -11.18 -32.92 30.53
C ALA A 639 -11.34 -34.07 29.54
N ILE A 640 -12.24 -35.02 29.79
CA ILE A 640 -12.46 -36.19 28.90
C ILE A 640 -13.93 -36.23 28.50
N ASN A 641 -14.17 -36.41 27.20
CA ASN A 641 -15.48 -36.68 26.60
C ASN A 641 -16.57 -35.70 27.07
N GLN A 642 -16.22 -34.42 27.19
CA GLN A 642 -17.15 -33.39 27.64
C GLN A 642 -18.11 -33.02 26.50
N PRO A 643 -19.42 -32.91 26.75
CA PRO A 643 -20.36 -32.42 25.75
C PRO A 643 -19.95 -31.06 25.20
N SER A 644 -20.07 -30.89 23.88
CA SER A 644 -19.74 -29.67 23.17
C SER A 644 -20.78 -29.38 22.09
N ASN A 645 -20.65 -28.22 21.44
CA ASN A 645 -21.42 -27.79 20.29
C ASN A 645 -20.65 -26.66 19.58
N PHE A 646 -21.18 -26.14 18.47
CA PHE A 646 -20.51 -25.06 17.74
C PHE A 646 -20.32 -23.77 18.55
N GLU A 647 -21.28 -23.38 19.42
CA GLU A 647 -21.12 -22.19 20.26
C GLU A 647 -19.98 -22.39 21.26
N ALA A 648 -19.91 -23.56 21.90
CA ALA A 648 -18.82 -23.90 22.81
C ALA A 648 -17.44 -23.91 22.10
N ILE A 649 -17.38 -24.36 20.84
CA ILE A 649 -16.17 -24.29 20.02
C ILE A 649 -15.79 -22.82 19.76
N TYR A 650 -16.74 -21.96 19.40
CA TYR A 650 -16.48 -20.53 19.19
C TYR A 650 -16.01 -19.84 20.48
N GLU A 651 -16.64 -20.13 21.61
CA GLU A 651 -16.22 -19.61 22.92
C GLU A 651 -14.81 -20.08 23.30
N GLN A 652 -14.46 -21.34 23.01
CA GLN A 652 -13.13 -21.86 23.26
C GLN A 652 -12.05 -21.09 22.48
N PHE A 653 -12.30 -20.76 21.21
CA PHE A 653 -11.37 -19.96 20.41
C PHE A 653 -11.31 -18.49 20.85
N ASN A 654 -12.43 -17.91 21.27
CA ASN A 654 -12.42 -16.56 21.85
C ASN A 654 -11.60 -16.51 23.15
N ASN A 655 -11.54 -17.60 23.90
CA ASN A 655 -10.68 -17.70 25.09
C ASN A 655 -9.18 -17.92 24.75
N ILE A 656 -8.85 -18.24 23.49
CA ILE A 656 -7.47 -18.32 23.00
C ILE A 656 -6.98 -16.93 22.56
N VAL A 657 -7.83 -16.15 21.90
CA VAL A 657 -7.52 -14.76 21.49
C VAL A 657 -7.87 -13.81 22.63
N VAL A 658 -6.97 -13.72 23.61
CA VAL A 658 -7.19 -12.99 24.86
C VAL A 658 -6.88 -11.49 24.78
N SER A 659 -6.10 -11.06 23.78
CA SER A 659 -5.71 -9.65 23.61
C SER A 659 -6.39 -9.02 22.40
N LYS A 660 -6.54 -7.69 22.45
CA LYS A 660 -7.14 -6.93 21.35
C LYS A 660 -6.18 -6.68 20.19
N ARG A 661 -4.87 -6.70 20.43
CA ARG A 661 -3.84 -6.47 19.42
C ARG A 661 -3.13 -7.79 19.13
N LEU A 662 -3.00 -8.12 17.85
CA LEU A 662 -2.27 -9.30 17.45
C LEU A 662 -1.62 -9.19 16.07
N TYR A 663 -0.58 -9.99 15.86
CA TYR A 663 -0.07 -10.38 14.54
C TYR A 663 -0.23 -11.89 14.38
N ALA A 664 -0.38 -12.33 13.14
CA ALA A 664 -0.42 -13.74 12.79
C ALA A 664 0.34 -13.98 11.49
N ASP A 665 0.99 -15.14 11.41
CA ASP A 665 1.56 -15.70 10.18
C ASP A 665 1.42 -17.23 10.26
N ASN A 666 1.61 -17.93 9.14
CA ASN A 666 1.44 -19.37 9.07
C ASN A 666 2.36 -20.06 8.05
N ILE A 667 2.52 -21.37 8.25
CA ILE A 667 3.09 -22.31 7.27
C ILE A 667 2.29 -23.61 7.27
N LEU A 668 2.44 -24.39 6.20
CA LEU A 668 2.14 -25.81 6.19
C LEU A 668 3.44 -26.59 6.05
N THR A 669 3.65 -27.63 6.87
CA THR A 669 4.90 -28.41 6.85
C THR A 669 4.67 -29.88 7.19
N ASP A 670 5.66 -30.69 6.81
CA ASP A 670 5.81 -32.09 7.22
C ASP A 670 7.09 -32.28 8.09
N ASN A 671 7.93 -31.24 8.24
CA ASN A 671 9.20 -31.30 8.98
C ASN A 671 8.97 -31.08 10.47
N LYS A 672 8.56 -32.15 11.15
CA LYS A 672 8.25 -32.17 12.58
C LYS A 672 9.45 -31.80 13.47
N LEU A 673 10.66 -32.23 13.09
CA LEU A 673 11.85 -32.07 13.93
C LEU A 673 12.25 -30.61 14.04
N GLU A 674 12.41 -29.94 12.90
CA GLU A 674 12.79 -28.53 12.88
C GLU A 674 11.67 -27.63 13.40
N LEU A 675 10.40 -27.96 13.11
CA LEU A 675 9.26 -27.26 13.67
C LEU A 675 9.33 -27.22 15.21
N VAL A 676 9.53 -28.38 15.85
CA VAL A 676 9.61 -28.46 17.33
C VAL A 676 10.83 -27.69 17.85
N ALA A 677 11.97 -27.76 17.17
CA ALA A 677 13.17 -27.03 17.57
C ALA A 677 12.95 -25.50 17.52
N ILE A 678 12.33 -24.99 16.44
CA ILE A 678 12.02 -23.57 16.27
C ILE A 678 10.99 -23.11 17.32
N LEU A 679 9.91 -23.86 17.53
CA LEU A 679 8.90 -23.53 18.54
C LEU A 679 9.49 -23.49 19.95
N SER A 680 10.35 -24.45 20.30
CA SER A 680 11.04 -24.50 21.59
C SER A 680 11.80 -23.20 21.85
N ARG A 681 12.60 -22.77 20.88
CA ARG A 681 13.45 -21.59 20.99
C ARG A 681 12.62 -20.31 21.05
N TYR A 682 11.72 -20.09 20.10
CA TYR A 682 11.02 -18.82 19.98
C TYR A 682 9.93 -18.62 21.04
N LEU A 683 9.18 -19.67 21.41
CA LEU A 683 8.11 -19.52 22.41
C LEU A 683 8.63 -19.40 23.84
N SER A 684 9.83 -19.92 24.13
CA SER A 684 10.48 -19.71 25.44
C SER A 684 10.78 -18.22 25.68
N ASP A 685 11.22 -17.53 24.64
CA ASP A 685 11.63 -16.12 24.64
C ASP A 685 10.56 -15.18 24.04
N ALA A 686 9.30 -15.62 23.95
CA ALA A 686 8.22 -14.80 23.42
C ALA A 686 8.05 -13.51 24.27
N PRO A 687 7.99 -12.30 23.64
CA PRO A 687 7.84 -11.04 24.37
C PRO A 687 6.58 -11.00 25.22
N SER A 688 5.47 -11.54 24.68
CA SER A 688 4.21 -11.69 25.38
C SER A 688 3.95 -13.14 25.78
N ARG A 689 3.45 -13.32 27.01
CA ARG A 689 3.00 -14.63 27.53
C ARG A 689 1.62 -15.03 27.01
N SER A 690 0.89 -14.12 26.37
CA SER A 690 -0.40 -14.40 25.70
C SER A 690 -0.23 -14.98 24.29
N THR A 691 1.00 -14.99 23.76
CA THR A 691 1.30 -15.57 22.45
C THR A 691 0.94 -17.05 22.41
N LEU A 692 0.44 -17.53 21.27
CA LEU A 692 0.10 -18.94 21.07
C LEU A 692 0.42 -19.42 19.66
N ALA A 693 1.10 -20.55 19.54
CA ALA A 693 1.17 -21.31 18.29
C ALA A 693 0.10 -22.41 18.28
N THR A 694 -0.62 -22.53 17.16
CA THR A 694 -1.60 -23.59 16.92
C THR A 694 -1.11 -24.49 15.81
N ILE A 695 -1.18 -25.80 16.03
CA ILE A 695 -0.85 -26.84 15.06
C ILE A 695 -2.11 -27.66 14.82
N LEU A 696 -2.58 -27.72 13.57
CA LEU A 696 -3.72 -28.54 13.17
C LEU A 696 -3.25 -29.71 12.31
N TRP A 697 -3.67 -30.93 12.68
CA TRP A 697 -3.51 -32.09 11.81
C TRP A 697 -4.48 -32.03 10.64
N ARG A 698 -3.95 -32.11 9.42
CA ARG A 698 -4.72 -32.13 8.16
C ARG A 698 -4.62 -33.46 7.43
N GLY A 699 -3.59 -34.26 7.71
CA GLY A 699 -3.30 -35.49 6.99
C GLY A 699 -2.92 -35.26 5.52
N VAL A 700 -2.88 -36.36 4.76
CA VAL A 700 -2.65 -36.29 3.30
C VAL A 700 -3.98 -36.00 2.62
N THR A 701 -4.08 -34.84 1.99
CA THR A 701 -5.29 -34.38 1.32
C THR A 701 -5.04 -34.16 -0.17
N THR A 702 -6.01 -34.56 -0.99
CA THR A 702 -6.07 -34.25 -2.42
C THR A 702 -7.34 -33.45 -2.66
N TYR A 703 -7.21 -32.38 -3.43
CA TYR A 703 -8.30 -31.43 -3.66
C TYR A 703 -8.62 -31.30 -5.15
N PRO A 704 -9.87 -30.94 -5.50
CA PRO A 704 -10.21 -30.52 -6.85
C PRO A 704 -9.34 -29.35 -7.32
N LYS A 705 -9.12 -29.25 -8.64
CA LYS A 705 -8.37 -28.12 -9.22
C LYS A 705 -9.07 -26.79 -8.88
N ALA A 706 -8.33 -25.89 -8.27
CA ALA A 706 -8.77 -24.55 -7.89
C ALA A 706 -7.54 -23.63 -7.75
N ALA A 707 -7.75 -22.33 -7.56
CA ALA A 707 -6.66 -21.40 -7.22
C ALA A 707 -5.95 -21.81 -5.91
N PHE A 708 -6.72 -22.33 -4.94
CA PHE A 708 -6.17 -22.89 -3.71
C PHE A 708 -5.22 -24.05 -4.02
N SER A 709 -4.00 -23.97 -3.48
CA SER A 709 -2.96 -24.99 -3.68
C SER A 709 -2.09 -25.24 -2.44
N ALA A 710 -2.50 -24.75 -1.28
CA ALA A 710 -1.76 -24.98 -0.03
C ALA A 710 -1.85 -26.46 0.39
N HIS A 711 -0.70 -27.07 0.64
CA HIS A 711 -0.52 -28.47 0.99
C HIS A 711 0.54 -28.67 2.09
N GLY A 712 0.43 -29.79 2.79
CA GLY A 712 1.23 -30.14 3.97
C GLY A 712 0.34 -30.74 5.06
N LYS A 713 0.91 -31.66 5.85
CA LYS A 713 0.18 -32.46 6.84
C LYS A 713 -0.17 -31.68 8.09
N PHE A 714 0.69 -30.74 8.48
CA PHE A 714 0.49 -29.88 9.65
C PHE A 714 0.35 -28.44 9.19
N PHE A 715 -0.78 -27.82 9.54
CA PHE A 715 -0.91 -26.36 9.49
C PHE A 715 -0.41 -25.79 10.80
N VAL A 716 0.48 -24.81 10.73
CA VAL A 716 1.05 -24.12 11.89
C VAL A 716 0.77 -22.64 11.73
N SER A 717 0.09 -22.05 12.71
CA SER A 717 -0.15 -20.61 12.78
C SER A 717 0.27 -20.10 14.14
N THR A 718 0.74 -18.87 14.24
CA THR A 718 1.13 -18.29 15.53
C THR A 718 0.52 -16.91 15.69
N TYR A 719 -0.23 -16.76 16.77
CA TYR A 719 -0.86 -15.51 17.17
C TYR A 719 0.03 -14.86 18.22
N ALA A 720 0.82 -13.87 17.81
CA ALA A 720 1.50 -12.98 18.76
C ALA A 720 0.45 -12.00 19.30
N GLN A 721 0.28 -11.94 20.63
CA GLN A 721 -0.85 -11.23 21.26
C GLN A 721 -0.37 -10.32 22.38
N TRP A 722 -0.84 -9.07 22.43
CA TRP A 722 -0.47 -8.11 23.48
C TRP A 722 -1.52 -6.99 23.60
N ASP A 723 -1.47 -6.18 24.66
CA ASP A 723 -2.49 -5.14 24.91
C ASP A 723 -1.96 -3.70 24.80
N ASP A 724 -0.68 -3.46 25.07
CA ASP A 724 -0.08 -2.11 25.03
C ASP A 724 0.51 -1.79 23.65
N ALA A 725 0.08 -0.69 23.04
CA ALA A 725 0.52 -0.28 21.71
C ALA A 725 2.05 -0.08 21.60
N LYS A 726 2.74 0.22 22.71
CA LYS A 726 4.21 0.36 22.72
C LYS A 726 4.93 -0.95 22.36
N ASP A 727 4.27 -2.10 22.54
CA ASP A 727 4.83 -3.43 22.33
C ASP A 727 4.55 -3.97 20.91
N ASP A 728 3.94 -3.18 20.03
CA ASP A 728 3.64 -3.57 18.64
C ASP A 728 4.91 -4.01 17.88
N SER A 729 5.97 -3.19 17.96
CA SER A 729 7.20 -3.40 17.19
C SER A 729 7.97 -4.64 17.65
N VAL A 730 8.06 -4.86 18.97
CA VAL A 730 8.77 -6.01 19.54
C VAL A 730 8.06 -7.33 19.22
N ASN A 731 6.73 -7.37 19.30
CA ASN A 731 5.96 -8.57 18.95
C ASN A 731 5.98 -8.84 17.44
N ARG A 732 5.86 -7.79 16.60
CA ARG A 732 6.00 -7.91 15.13
C ARG A 732 7.34 -8.49 14.74
N TYR A 733 8.43 -7.93 15.27
CA TYR A 733 9.79 -8.35 14.94
C TYR A 733 10.08 -9.79 15.40
N TRP A 734 9.62 -10.15 16.61
CA TRP A 734 9.72 -11.52 17.11
C TRP A 734 8.99 -12.51 16.20
N LEU A 735 7.74 -12.22 15.82
CA LEU A 735 6.96 -13.11 14.96
C LEU A 735 7.61 -13.24 13.58
N LYS A 736 8.03 -12.12 12.97
CA LYS A 736 8.68 -12.13 11.66
C LYS A 736 9.91 -13.04 11.67
N ARG A 737 10.78 -12.93 12.68
CA ARG A 737 11.99 -13.75 12.79
C ARG A 737 11.69 -15.24 12.95
N MET A 738 10.70 -15.57 13.78
CA MET A 738 10.25 -16.95 13.92
C MET A 738 9.79 -17.50 12.56
N TYR A 739 9.02 -16.71 11.82
CA TYR A 739 8.53 -17.13 10.52
C TYR A 739 9.58 -17.13 9.42
N ASP A 740 10.57 -16.23 9.44
CA ASP A 740 11.70 -16.29 8.50
C ASP A 740 12.37 -17.68 8.56
N GLU A 741 12.50 -18.29 9.75
CA GLU A 741 13.02 -19.66 9.87
C GLU A 741 11.99 -20.74 9.54
N LEU A 742 10.73 -20.58 9.94
CA LEU A 742 9.67 -21.54 9.59
C LEU A 742 9.42 -21.61 8.07
N GLN A 743 9.61 -20.50 7.34
CA GLN A 743 9.44 -20.46 5.89
C GLN A 743 10.40 -21.43 5.17
N GLU A 744 11.60 -21.70 5.71
CA GLU A 744 12.59 -22.62 5.13
C GLU A 744 12.13 -24.08 5.16
N ILE A 745 11.29 -24.45 6.14
CA ILE A 745 10.74 -25.80 6.28
C ILE A 745 9.30 -25.93 5.75
N ALA A 746 8.75 -24.86 5.20
CA ALA A 746 7.38 -24.83 4.73
C ALA A 746 7.21 -25.51 3.37
N ARG A 747 6.23 -26.40 3.28
CA ARG A 747 5.72 -26.94 2.01
C ARG A 747 4.92 -25.89 1.25
N SER A 748 4.10 -25.13 1.96
CA SER A 748 3.27 -24.05 1.41
C SER A 748 2.77 -23.12 2.52
N ARG A 749 1.95 -22.12 2.15
CA ARG A 749 1.35 -21.15 3.07
C ARG A 749 -0.13 -21.00 2.78
N TYR A 750 -0.93 -20.75 3.80
CA TYR A 750 -2.36 -20.51 3.68
C TYR A 750 -2.66 -19.01 3.71
N ILE A 751 -3.23 -18.50 2.62
CA ILE A 751 -3.33 -17.07 2.38
C ILE A 751 -4.16 -16.28 3.41
N ASN A 752 -5.16 -16.89 4.03
CA ASN A 752 -6.04 -16.19 4.98
C ASN A 752 -5.39 -15.92 6.35
N GLU A 753 -4.27 -16.57 6.67
CA GLU A 753 -3.50 -16.33 7.89
C GLU A 753 -2.05 -15.95 7.59
N TYR A 754 -1.75 -15.52 6.36
CA TYR A 754 -0.40 -15.14 5.95
C TYR A 754 -0.16 -13.66 6.29
N ASP A 755 1.07 -13.33 6.69
CA ASP A 755 1.43 -11.95 7.02
C ASP A 755 1.57 -11.08 5.76
N LEU A 756 0.44 -10.57 5.28
CA LEU A 756 0.36 -9.62 4.19
C LEU A 756 0.85 -8.21 4.55
N GLU A 757 1.19 -7.93 5.80
CA GLU A 757 1.72 -6.63 6.19
C GLU A 757 3.24 -6.54 6.03
N THR A 758 3.96 -7.65 6.21
CA THR A 758 5.42 -7.72 6.03
C THR A 758 5.86 -8.52 4.80
N ARG A 759 4.97 -9.33 4.21
CA ARG A 759 5.31 -10.28 3.12
C ARG A 759 4.37 -10.21 1.93
N ALA A 760 3.65 -9.10 1.71
CA ALA A 760 2.75 -8.96 0.56
C ALA A 760 3.45 -9.16 -0.79
N ALA A 761 4.72 -8.75 -0.92
CA ALA A 761 5.52 -8.97 -2.11
C ALA A 761 5.77 -10.45 -2.41
N GLU A 762 5.75 -11.30 -1.38
CA GLU A 762 6.00 -12.75 -1.42
C GLU A 762 4.69 -13.57 -1.51
N ILE A 763 3.54 -12.93 -1.68
CA ILE A 763 2.23 -13.60 -1.66
C ILE A 763 2.09 -14.74 -2.69
N SER A 764 2.86 -14.70 -3.77
CA SER A 764 2.94 -15.77 -4.77
C SER A 764 3.35 -17.12 -4.15
N MET A 765 4.08 -17.11 -3.03
CA MET A 765 4.47 -18.31 -2.27
C MET A 765 3.29 -19.03 -1.60
N CYS A 766 2.11 -18.40 -1.50
CA CYS A 766 0.89 -19.05 -1.06
C CYS A 766 0.26 -19.95 -2.14
N PHE A 767 0.76 -19.87 -3.38
CA PHE A 767 0.21 -20.56 -4.54
C PHE A 767 1.26 -21.48 -5.17
N ALA A 768 0.81 -22.53 -5.85
CA ALA A 768 1.65 -23.24 -6.81
C ALA A 768 1.98 -22.28 -7.96
N ALA A 769 3.19 -22.37 -8.53
CA ALA A 769 3.64 -21.45 -9.58
C ALA A 769 2.65 -21.37 -10.75
N GLU A 770 2.18 -22.52 -11.25
CA GLU A 770 1.18 -22.58 -12.33
C GLU A 770 -0.17 -21.94 -11.96
N ASN A 771 -0.58 -22.04 -10.70
CA ASN A 771 -1.80 -21.42 -10.21
C ASN A 771 -1.63 -19.90 -10.12
N TRP A 772 -0.48 -19.43 -9.65
CA TRP A 772 -0.16 -18.01 -9.58
C TRP A 772 -0.16 -17.37 -10.98
N GLU A 773 0.53 -17.98 -11.93
CA GLU A 773 0.55 -17.52 -13.33
C GLU A 773 -0.85 -17.47 -13.94
N LYS A 774 -1.67 -18.51 -13.69
CA LYS A 774 -3.06 -18.52 -14.13
C LYS A 774 -3.89 -17.41 -13.50
N LEU A 775 -3.75 -17.14 -12.20
CA LEU A 775 -4.43 -16.03 -11.53
C LEU A 775 -4.05 -14.67 -12.12
N GLN A 776 -2.76 -14.44 -12.38
CA GLN A 776 -2.27 -13.19 -12.97
C GLN A 776 -2.81 -12.99 -14.40
N ARG A 777 -2.81 -14.05 -15.21
CA ARG A 777 -3.42 -14.00 -16.55
C ARG A 777 -4.91 -13.68 -16.50
N LEU A 778 -5.66 -14.33 -15.62
CA LEU A 778 -7.10 -14.07 -15.47
C LEU A 778 -7.36 -12.64 -14.95
N ARG A 779 -6.51 -12.11 -14.08
CA ARG A 779 -6.60 -10.71 -13.65
C ARG A 779 -6.47 -9.76 -14.83
N LEU A 780 -5.46 -9.93 -15.68
CA LEU A 780 -5.27 -9.10 -16.88
C LEU A 780 -6.45 -9.21 -17.86
N GLU A 781 -7.10 -10.38 -17.92
CA GLU A 781 -8.25 -10.62 -18.79
C GLU A 781 -9.55 -9.97 -18.26
N TYR A 782 -9.83 -10.11 -16.96
CA TYR A 782 -11.11 -9.69 -16.35
C TYR A 782 -11.06 -8.33 -15.64
N ASP A 783 -9.86 -7.81 -15.36
CA ASP A 783 -9.61 -6.50 -14.76
C ASP A 783 -8.41 -5.77 -15.42
N PRO A 784 -8.44 -5.53 -16.74
CA PRO A 784 -7.34 -4.88 -17.46
C PRO A 784 -7.12 -3.42 -17.04
N ASP A 785 -8.16 -2.78 -16.49
CA ASP A 785 -8.13 -1.37 -16.08
C ASP A 785 -7.68 -1.20 -14.61
N GLY A 786 -7.41 -2.29 -13.89
CA GLY A 786 -6.99 -2.26 -12.49
C GLY A 786 -8.06 -1.71 -11.53
N VAL A 787 -9.34 -2.00 -11.76
CA VAL A 787 -10.45 -1.56 -10.91
C VAL A 787 -10.34 -2.15 -9.51
N PHE A 788 -9.86 -3.39 -9.36
CA PHE A 788 -9.63 -3.97 -8.05
C PHE A 788 -8.18 -3.79 -7.63
N VAL A 789 -7.98 -3.47 -6.35
CA VAL A 789 -6.64 -3.32 -5.77
C VAL A 789 -5.82 -4.59 -5.92
N ASP A 790 -4.55 -4.45 -6.27
CA ASP A 790 -3.61 -5.58 -6.26
C ASP A 790 -2.93 -5.69 -4.91
N VAL A 791 -3.20 -6.75 -4.17
CA VAL A 791 -2.64 -6.98 -2.83
C VAL A 791 -1.11 -7.02 -2.80
N GLN A 792 -0.43 -7.30 -3.92
CA GLN A 792 1.04 -7.18 -4.02
C GLN A 792 1.53 -5.74 -3.82
N GLN A 793 0.65 -4.76 -4.03
CA GLN A 793 0.91 -3.34 -3.87
C GLN A 793 0.49 -2.84 -2.48
N LEU A 794 0.41 -3.73 -1.46
CA LEU A 794 0.20 -3.30 -0.07
C LEU A 794 1.39 -2.43 0.36
N GLU A 795 1.11 -1.14 0.57
CA GLU A 795 2.09 -0.18 1.02
C GLU A 795 2.49 -0.49 2.47
N GLU A 796 3.79 -0.64 2.70
CA GLU A 796 4.36 -0.69 4.04
C GLU A 796 4.60 0.73 4.55
N HIS A 797 4.03 1.08 5.71
CA HIS A 797 4.62 2.14 6.52
C HIS A 797 5.62 1.51 7.48
N GLY A 798 6.89 1.94 7.32
CA GLY A 798 7.95 1.62 8.25
C GLY A 798 7.74 2.34 9.58
N ASP A 799 7.16 1.65 10.55
CA ASP A 799 7.46 1.91 11.94
C ASP A 799 8.93 1.50 12.17
N GLN A 800 9.85 2.44 11.95
CA GLN A 800 11.18 2.28 12.51
C GLN A 800 11.04 2.28 14.03
N PRO A 801 11.66 1.33 14.74
CA PRO A 801 11.66 1.35 16.19
C PRO A 801 12.27 2.69 16.65
N GLU A 802 11.54 3.41 17.50
CA GLU A 802 12.14 4.48 18.28
C GLU A 802 13.29 3.85 19.08
N ALA A 803 14.52 4.12 18.64
CA ALA A 803 15.69 3.81 19.43
C ALA A 803 15.61 4.67 20.68
N ASN A 804 15.17 4.07 21.79
CA ASN A 804 15.34 4.63 23.11
C ASN A 804 16.82 5.00 23.31
N ASN A 805 17.04 6.24 23.77
CA ASN A 805 18.33 6.73 24.27
C ASN A 805 18.94 5.78 25.30
#